data_AF-A0A139WQN6-F1
#
_entry.id   AF-A0A139WQN6-F1
#
_cell.length_a   1.000
_cell.length_b   1.000
_cell.length_c   1.000
_cell.angle_alpha   90.00
_cell.angle_beta   90.00
_cell.angle_gamma   90.00
#
_symmetry.space_group_name_H-M   'P 1'
#
loop_
_entity.id
_entity.type
_entity.pdbx_description
1 polymer ?
#
loop_
_entity_poly.entity_id
_entity_poly.type
_entity_poly.pdbx_seq_one_letter_code
_entity_poly.pdbx_strand_id
1 'polypeptide(L)'
;MTQVQKQLPPIDRLQTLAWLFDENFDPSVMGEVCGLRLPVTWIDIIKGLASVDHTPPILSLYAVLRGCASDIIYLFPNSFSRIPEERPEYWVIVHTYSDLIDLNQFWEIIKNWLLFNYDHKVVKSVLAEMESGRAELSWEHIDLKKAPFNVMQVVLPELIARWLTRKGFQLGLSNANGHEEYWPLVVSPSTREEAYLVTWPPIEYSFPNKPEQVARYSYYLKFYIAPPNGKTPYLLLFQAGIRRYISKPMIAWDNPENKALPGARQKIYLPKGEDSSVYVAMENLGWLKPNSDPTLKRETTLINLKLIRYDTVTWKGRMDKILAMIAPHIDIPEPMQFLSDPEKYAPQYLLSHRTRLGSHPVGVGLEPADRFELFERLTTALPPGVVAAPIINKIDFSASRKRQLPKPKITSNQPTITSEQVYRIKISSNSADFLLEVLREFLESKQVQGTIQEIDNETCKFTNYLGESYLLKIDKTPLPNELLSPLSLGGSYSSKAQAAASKNRARLIERQLAMQPKPSNEKRGIIIELVNYRNFEKRKRLTDPKAAIRWGHAYANWVSQFLQPEREYINPEDFAPIDPNDEKQVKTYQSKKNQLNSQNKAYKARCLNAILDLMRQLNFPLGIPFYTGFYNTSLPQNLDIVSIRIIRLNARNRGETKVVIPLLIKIPSENNSSQMQVCLPGDYGPTWIPYDESLFTVAMFEQKYNSNYTSEQIKNFVERAFADLEIKNPTLLLLDDQNLRQDFPSLLTLVSGDEAKDPNNLWHQNKLLPCKNPQLLRVARLRYSSDGLVAHVCPISGFNRYSGIYHNPEFCSAFYSIGRSPQSAKRPANSRQRDRVLKPGWNQSALEISWLSLQSEDKPEEWTLVVHRLREASPFIDAEIVTLLPQPAHSSQQISEYVSRLNVEEDFDDFEDDFLDESLIEQAPEYIQLSLF
;
A
#
# COMPACT_ATOMS: atom_id res chain seq x y z
N MET A 1 -17.22 -12.48 25.48
CA MET A 1 -18.13 -11.49 24.89
C MET A 1 -19.50 -11.76 25.47
N THR A 2 -19.98 -10.88 26.34
CA THR A 2 -21.28 -11.01 27.02
C THR A 2 -22.43 -10.83 26.00
N GLN A 3 -23.56 -11.51 26.22
CA GLN A 3 -24.76 -11.42 25.37
C GLN A 3 -25.24 -9.97 25.13
N VAL A 4 -24.87 -9.03 26.01
CA VAL A 4 -25.20 -7.60 25.94
C VAL A 4 -24.61 -6.91 24.70
N GLN A 5 -23.43 -7.32 24.20
CA GLN A 5 -22.87 -6.73 22.97
C GLN A 5 -23.62 -7.09 21.68
N LYS A 6 -24.51 -8.10 21.70
CA LYS A 6 -25.33 -8.48 20.53
C LYS A 6 -26.58 -7.61 20.34
N GLN A 7 -26.93 -6.74 21.29
CA GLN A 7 -28.19 -5.95 21.27
C GLN A 7 -28.00 -4.46 20.98
N LEU A 8 -26.78 -3.98 20.73
CA LEU A 8 -26.57 -2.58 20.35
C LEU A 8 -27.05 -2.35 18.90
N PRO A 9 -27.80 -1.27 18.62
CA PRO A 9 -28.32 -0.98 17.29
C PRO A 9 -27.17 -0.87 16.27
N PRO A 10 -27.41 -1.25 15.00
CA PRO A 10 -26.42 -1.08 13.95
C PRO A 10 -26.00 0.39 13.87
N ILE A 11 -24.70 0.61 13.73
CA ILE A 11 -24.18 1.96 13.52
C ILE A 11 -24.52 2.34 12.09
N ASP A 12 -25.49 3.23 11.93
CA ASP A 12 -25.98 3.68 10.62
C ASP A 12 -25.41 5.05 10.23
N ARG A 13 -24.56 5.63 11.08
CA ARG A 13 -23.95 6.96 10.87
C ARG A 13 -22.47 6.94 11.19
N LEU A 14 -21.65 7.44 10.28
CA LEU A 14 -20.20 7.54 10.47
C LEU A 14 -19.74 8.98 10.25
N GLN A 15 -18.75 9.40 11.03
CA GLN A 15 -18.05 10.65 10.85
C GLN A 15 -16.90 10.44 9.87
N THR A 16 -16.89 11.24 8.81
CA THR A 16 -15.72 11.37 7.92
C THR A 16 -14.70 12.27 8.61
N LEU A 17 -13.48 11.79 8.81
CA LEU A 17 -12.39 12.53 9.47
C LEU A 17 -11.75 13.52 8.49
N ALA A 18 -12.54 14.52 8.09
CA ALA A 18 -12.18 15.57 7.12
C ALA A 18 -12.97 16.85 7.41
N TRP A 19 -12.57 17.96 6.79
CA TRP A 19 -13.28 19.24 6.88
C TRP A 19 -13.58 19.82 5.50
N LEU A 20 -14.64 20.62 5.42
CA LEU A 20 -15.05 21.40 4.26
C LEU A 20 -14.72 22.87 4.48
N PHE A 21 -14.46 23.57 3.39
CA PHE A 21 -14.40 25.02 3.36
C PHE A 21 -15.80 25.52 2.94
N ASP A 22 -16.54 26.12 3.86
CA ASP A 22 -17.87 26.67 3.59
C ASP A 22 -17.80 28.06 2.94
N GLU A 23 -18.96 28.67 2.66
CA GLU A 23 -19.03 30.00 2.03
C GLU A 23 -18.47 31.14 2.91
N ASN A 24 -18.33 30.91 4.23
CA ASN A 24 -17.77 31.88 5.17
C ASN A 24 -16.25 31.73 5.33
N PHE A 25 -15.63 30.74 4.67
CA PHE A 25 -14.19 30.55 4.74
C PHE A 25 -13.43 31.70 4.07
N ASP A 26 -12.70 32.46 4.89
CA ASP A 26 -11.79 33.50 4.40
C ASP A 26 -10.33 33.06 4.64
N PRO A 27 -9.58 32.66 3.59
CA PRO A 27 -8.19 32.23 3.76
C PRO A 27 -7.26 33.34 4.28
N SER A 28 -7.63 34.62 4.13
CA SER A 28 -6.81 35.76 4.59
C SER A 28 -6.59 35.78 6.10
N VAL A 29 -7.47 35.15 6.89
CA VAL A 29 -7.31 35.05 8.35
C VAL A 29 -6.05 34.28 8.75
N MET A 30 -5.52 33.44 7.88
CA MET A 30 -4.28 32.68 8.11
C MET A 30 -3.02 33.45 7.70
N GLY A 31 -3.18 34.63 7.10
CA GLY A 31 -2.15 35.52 6.60
C GLY A 31 -2.08 35.52 5.06
N GLU A 32 -1.40 36.54 4.55
CA GLU A 32 -1.20 36.74 3.11
C GLU A 32 -0.10 35.83 2.55
N VAL A 33 -0.17 35.62 1.24
CA VAL A 33 0.80 34.81 0.48
C VAL A 33 1.23 35.56 -0.77
N CYS A 34 2.51 35.43 -1.09
CA CYS A 34 3.07 35.97 -2.32
C CYS A 34 3.70 34.87 -3.18
N GLY A 35 3.57 35.02 -4.48
CA GLY A 35 4.21 34.19 -5.49
C GLY A 35 5.40 34.91 -6.11
N LEU A 36 6.45 34.17 -6.45
CA LEU A 36 7.57 34.61 -7.27
C LEU A 36 7.51 33.90 -8.61
N ARG A 37 7.52 34.64 -9.71
CA ARG A 37 7.61 34.05 -11.06
C ARG A 37 9.06 33.70 -11.40
N LEU A 38 9.27 32.59 -12.10
CA LEU A 38 10.60 32.19 -12.57
C LEU A 38 10.92 32.93 -13.87
N PRO A 39 12.05 33.67 -13.94
CA PRO A 39 12.52 34.25 -15.20
C PRO A 39 12.74 33.13 -16.23
N VAL A 40 12.15 33.27 -17.42
CA VAL A 40 12.19 32.21 -18.45
C VAL A 40 13.64 31.91 -18.87
N THR A 41 14.50 32.93 -18.87
CA THR A 41 15.93 32.83 -19.17
C THR A 41 16.67 31.87 -18.24
N TRP A 42 16.22 31.70 -16.99
CA TRP A 42 16.87 30.83 -16.01
C TRP A 42 16.62 29.34 -16.25
N ILE A 43 15.56 29.00 -16.99
CA ILE A 43 15.10 27.61 -17.14
C ILE A 43 16.19 26.75 -17.80
N ASP A 44 16.67 27.18 -18.95
CA ASP A 44 17.66 26.42 -19.72
C ASP A 44 19.04 26.47 -19.07
N ILE A 45 19.39 27.59 -18.42
CA ILE A 45 20.64 27.76 -17.69
C ILE A 45 20.73 26.73 -16.55
N ILE A 46 19.75 26.70 -15.64
CA ILE A 46 19.77 25.79 -14.48
C ILE A 46 19.63 24.33 -14.92
N LYS A 47 18.84 24.03 -15.96
CA LYS A 47 18.72 22.67 -16.49
C LYS A 47 19.99 22.18 -17.18
N GLY A 48 20.79 23.09 -17.76
CA GLY A 48 22.07 22.77 -18.40
C GLY A 48 23.18 22.44 -17.42
N LEU A 49 23.02 22.74 -16.13
CA LEU A 49 24.00 22.44 -15.10
C LEU A 49 24.16 20.93 -14.86
N ALA A 50 25.39 20.52 -14.52
CA ALA A 50 25.65 19.15 -14.11
C ALA A 50 24.88 18.78 -12.82
N SER A 51 24.61 17.49 -12.65
CA SER A 51 24.00 16.98 -11.41
C SER A 51 24.94 17.16 -10.22
N VAL A 52 24.37 17.52 -9.07
CA VAL A 52 25.09 17.68 -7.79
C VAL A 52 24.94 16.40 -6.99
N ASP A 53 26.02 15.67 -6.76
CA ASP A 53 26.00 14.40 -6.02
C ASP A 53 24.88 13.47 -6.54
N HIS A 54 24.85 13.23 -7.86
CA HIS A 54 23.81 12.46 -8.58
C HIS A 54 22.36 12.99 -8.43
N THR A 55 22.19 14.20 -7.91
CA THR A 55 20.89 14.88 -7.78
C THR A 55 20.74 15.91 -8.90
N PRO A 56 19.61 15.93 -9.63
CA PRO A 56 19.35 16.98 -10.60
C PRO A 56 19.51 18.38 -10.00
N PRO A 57 20.09 19.35 -10.74
CA PRO A 57 20.41 20.68 -10.22
C PRO A 57 19.20 21.36 -9.57
N ILE A 58 18.02 21.28 -10.20
CA ILE A 58 16.77 21.85 -9.69
C ILE A 58 16.40 21.29 -8.32
N LEU A 59 16.49 19.96 -8.14
CA LEU A 59 16.15 19.32 -6.86
C LEU A 59 17.17 19.67 -5.77
N SER A 60 18.45 19.84 -6.15
CA SER A 60 19.49 20.33 -5.25
C SER A 60 19.19 21.77 -4.79
N LEU A 61 18.89 22.67 -5.73
CA LEU A 61 18.49 24.05 -5.43
C LEU A 61 17.26 24.11 -4.52
N TYR A 62 16.24 23.30 -4.80
CA TYR A 62 15.00 23.30 -4.01
C TYR A 62 15.22 22.82 -2.58
N ALA A 63 16.11 21.85 -2.38
CA ALA A 63 16.50 21.43 -1.04
C ALA A 63 17.14 22.60 -0.29
N VAL A 64 18.02 23.36 -0.94
CA VAL A 64 18.73 24.50 -0.34
C VAL A 64 17.75 25.62 0.01
N LEU A 65 16.91 26.06 -0.93
CA LEU A 65 15.95 27.12 -0.69
C LEU A 65 15.03 26.82 0.51
N ARG A 66 14.53 25.58 0.60
CA ARG A 66 13.70 25.14 1.73
C ARG A 66 14.48 25.01 3.04
N GLY A 67 15.75 24.59 2.95
CA GLY A 67 16.64 24.58 4.11
C GLY A 67 16.93 25.98 4.64
N CYS A 68 16.78 27.00 3.79
CA CYS A 68 17.12 28.39 4.10
C CYS A 68 15.98 29.32 4.46
N ALA A 69 14.77 28.93 4.11
CA ALA A 69 13.62 29.79 4.26
C ALA A 69 12.44 28.95 4.72
N SER A 70 12.22 28.95 6.03
CA SER A 70 11.01 28.37 6.62
C SER A 70 9.75 29.04 6.07
N ASP A 71 9.80 30.30 5.62
CA ASP A 71 8.67 31.03 5.04
C ASP A 71 8.25 30.53 3.63
N ILE A 72 9.09 29.72 2.96
CA ILE A 72 8.72 29.09 1.69
C ILE A 72 7.69 27.98 1.97
N ILE A 73 6.47 28.22 1.50
CA ILE A 73 5.37 27.26 1.56
C ILE A 73 5.61 26.15 0.54
N TYR A 74 5.84 26.53 -0.72
CA TYR A 74 5.95 25.58 -1.81
C TYR A 74 6.90 26.05 -2.92
N LEU A 75 7.52 25.07 -3.58
CA LEU A 75 8.34 25.23 -4.77
C LEU A 75 7.76 24.32 -5.83
N PHE A 76 7.28 24.88 -6.94
CA PHE A 76 6.67 24.08 -7.98
C PHE A 76 7.72 23.32 -8.78
N PRO A 77 7.71 21.97 -8.80
CA PRO A 77 8.69 21.18 -9.56
C PRO A 77 8.64 21.45 -11.08
N ASN A 78 7.44 21.74 -11.60
CA ASN A 78 7.19 21.91 -13.02
C ASN A 78 7.47 23.33 -13.54
N SER A 79 7.90 24.28 -12.70
CA SER A 79 8.29 25.63 -13.16
C SER A 79 9.41 25.60 -14.19
N PHE A 80 10.24 24.56 -14.15
CA PHE A 80 11.30 24.35 -15.11
C PHE A 80 10.85 23.50 -16.32
N SER A 81 9.58 23.11 -16.50
CA SER A 81 9.17 22.25 -17.62
C SER A 81 9.55 22.86 -18.97
N ARG A 82 9.94 22.01 -19.94
CA ARG A 82 10.20 22.49 -21.32
C ARG A 82 8.89 22.77 -22.06
N ILE A 83 7.79 22.18 -21.61
CA ILE A 83 6.45 22.35 -22.14
C ILE A 83 5.85 23.57 -21.43
N PRO A 84 5.68 24.72 -22.12
CA PRO A 84 5.18 25.95 -21.49
C PRO A 84 3.83 25.77 -20.81
N GLU A 85 2.96 24.92 -21.36
CA GLU A 85 1.60 24.64 -20.87
C GLU A 85 1.60 23.91 -19.51
N GLU A 86 2.69 23.21 -19.17
CA GLU A 86 2.84 22.54 -17.88
C GLU A 86 3.42 23.45 -16.79
N ARG A 87 3.86 24.66 -17.15
CA ARG A 87 4.49 25.58 -16.21
C ARG A 87 3.41 26.22 -15.34
N PRO A 88 3.51 26.12 -14.01
CA PRO A 88 2.65 26.89 -13.13
C PRO A 88 3.01 28.37 -13.25
N GLU A 89 2.02 29.21 -12.93
CA GLU A 89 2.17 30.66 -12.92
C GLU A 89 3.29 31.13 -11.99
N TYR A 90 3.42 30.50 -10.82
CA TYR A 90 4.42 30.82 -9.81
C TYR A 90 5.46 29.71 -9.68
N TRP A 91 6.68 30.10 -9.33
CA TRP A 91 7.78 29.20 -9.01
C TRP A 91 7.88 28.93 -7.52
N VAL A 92 7.88 30.00 -6.72
CA VAL A 92 7.97 29.95 -5.27
C VAL A 92 6.71 30.59 -4.69
N ILE A 93 6.12 29.98 -3.68
CA ILE A 93 5.08 30.63 -2.87
C ILE A 93 5.59 30.76 -1.43
N VAL A 94 5.44 31.96 -0.87
CA VAL A 94 5.88 32.32 0.48
C VAL A 94 4.73 32.86 1.31
N HIS A 95 4.86 32.70 2.63
CA HIS A 95 3.99 33.33 3.61
C HIS A 95 4.54 34.70 4.05
N THR A 96 3.72 35.75 4.16
CA THR A 96 4.19 37.14 4.34
C THR A 96 4.03 37.73 5.74
N TYR A 97 3.80 36.89 6.77
CA TYR A 97 3.33 37.31 8.09
C TYR A 97 4.12 38.42 8.82
N SER A 98 5.43 38.53 8.60
CA SER A 98 6.25 39.52 9.32
C SER A 98 7.09 40.41 8.42
N ASP A 99 7.42 39.95 7.21
CA ASP A 99 8.06 40.67 6.10
C ASP A 99 8.22 39.69 4.93
N LEU A 100 8.33 40.20 3.70
CA LEU A 100 8.71 39.39 2.54
C LEU A 100 10.18 38.95 2.64
N ILE A 101 10.47 37.80 2.05
CA ILE A 101 11.84 37.36 1.79
C ILE A 101 12.55 38.44 0.96
N ASP A 102 13.67 38.97 1.48
CA ASP A 102 14.52 39.89 0.72
C ASP A 102 15.04 39.18 -0.54
N LEU A 103 14.68 39.72 -1.72
CA LEU A 103 15.09 39.17 -3.01
C LEU A 103 16.62 39.15 -3.19
N ASN A 104 17.35 40.07 -2.56
CA ASN A 104 18.81 40.05 -2.57
C ASN A 104 19.35 38.89 -1.77
N GLN A 105 18.77 38.61 -0.60
CA GLN A 105 19.19 37.47 0.21
C GLN A 105 18.79 36.15 -0.46
N PHE A 106 17.62 36.10 -1.10
CA PHE A 106 17.19 34.96 -1.93
C PHE A 106 18.18 34.72 -3.07
N TRP A 107 18.62 35.77 -3.75
CA TRP A 107 19.63 35.70 -4.80
C TRP A 107 20.99 35.22 -4.28
N GLU A 108 21.44 35.71 -3.12
CA GLU A 108 22.68 35.24 -2.51
C GLU A 108 22.63 33.74 -2.17
N ILE A 109 21.48 33.19 -1.75
CA ILE A 109 21.35 31.74 -1.55
C ILE A 109 21.61 30.98 -2.86
N ILE A 110 21.04 31.43 -3.97
CA ILE A 110 21.23 30.81 -5.30
C ILE A 110 22.70 30.88 -5.71
N LYS A 111 23.33 32.04 -5.55
CA LYS A 111 24.75 32.26 -5.86
C LYS A 111 25.67 31.37 -5.04
N ASN A 112 25.40 31.22 -3.75
CA ASN A 112 26.19 30.33 -2.89
C ASN A 112 25.98 28.87 -3.22
N TRP A 113 24.74 28.47 -3.53
CA TRP A 113 24.47 27.14 -4.08
C TRP A 113 25.28 26.87 -5.34
N LEU A 114 25.37 27.83 -6.26
CA LEU A 114 26.20 27.70 -7.47
C LEU A 114 27.68 27.54 -7.11
N LEU A 115 28.23 28.43 -6.27
CA LEU A 115 29.64 28.44 -5.88
C LEU A 115 30.12 27.14 -5.21
N PHE A 116 29.27 26.49 -4.40
CA PHE A 116 29.66 25.26 -3.70
C PHE A 116 29.54 23.99 -4.54
N ASN A 117 28.76 24.04 -5.62
CA ASN A 117 28.42 22.85 -6.40
C ASN A 117 29.08 22.81 -7.78
N TYR A 118 29.57 23.94 -8.29
CA TYR A 118 30.11 24.06 -9.64
C TYR A 118 31.47 24.76 -9.67
N ASP A 119 32.23 24.51 -10.74
CA ASP A 119 33.51 25.18 -10.97
C ASP A 119 33.33 26.70 -11.11
N HIS A 120 34.27 27.47 -10.54
CA HIS A 120 34.21 28.93 -10.53
C HIS A 120 34.01 29.55 -11.93
N LYS A 121 34.58 28.96 -13.00
CA LYS A 121 34.38 29.46 -14.38
C LYS A 121 32.93 29.28 -14.83
N VAL A 122 32.33 28.12 -14.55
CA VAL A 122 30.93 27.82 -14.85
C VAL A 122 30.02 28.78 -14.08
N VAL A 123 30.27 28.95 -12.77
CA VAL A 123 29.50 29.85 -11.91
C VAL A 123 29.55 31.29 -12.42
N LYS A 124 30.73 31.78 -12.81
CA LYS A 124 30.87 33.14 -13.35
C LYS A 124 30.06 33.35 -14.64
N SER A 125 30.06 32.38 -15.55
CA SER A 125 29.24 32.44 -16.78
C SER A 125 27.76 32.43 -16.46
N VAL A 126 27.33 31.47 -15.65
CA VAL A 126 25.92 31.27 -15.26
C VAL A 126 25.37 32.50 -14.55
N LEU A 127 26.11 33.07 -13.60
CA LEU A 127 25.69 34.29 -12.89
C LEU A 127 25.58 35.48 -13.86
N ALA A 128 26.52 35.65 -14.79
CA ALA A 128 26.46 36.73 -15.77
C ALA A 128 25.23 36.63 -16.69
N GLU A 129 24.84 35.41 -17.08
CA GLU A 129 23.64 35.16 -17.89
C GLU A 129 22.35 35.38 -17.07
N MET A 130 22.32 34.90 -15.83
CA MET A 130 21.16 34.99 -14.94
C MET A 130 20.89 36.42 -14.43
N GLU A 131 21.90 37.29 -14.36
CA GLU A 131 21.77 38.65 -13.81
C GLU A 131 20.72 39.49 -14.58
N SER A 132 20.57 39.26 -15.89
CA SER A 132 19.55 39.93 -16.70
C SER A 132 18.12 39.65 -16.20
N GLY A 133 17.82 38.38 -15.88
CA GLY A 133 16.52 37.95 -15.36
C GLY A 133 16.32 38.29 -13.88
N ARG A 134 17.37 38.69 -13.15
CA ARG A 134 17.25 39.07 -11.72
C ARG A 134 16.32 40.26 -11.53
N ALA A 135 16.35 41.22 -12.45
CA ALA A 135 15.48 42.40 -12.39
C ALA A 135 13.99 42.07 -12.61
N GLU A 136 13.67 40.90 -13.17
CA GLU A 136 12.30 40.42 -13.38
C GLU A 136 11.70 39.79 -12.11
N LEU A 137 12.53 39.48 -11.11
CA LEU A 137 12.06 38.90 -9.85
C LEU A 137 11.24 39.92 -9.08
N SER A 138 9.96 39.62 -8.87
CA SER A 138 9.07 40.40 -8.04
C SER A 138 8.09 39.48 -7.30
N TRP A 139 7.82 39.82 -6.05
CA TRP A 139 6.78 39.16 -5.26
C TRP A 139 5.42 39.71 -5.67
N GLU A 140 4.52 38.84 -6.09
CA GLU A 140 3.14 39.17 -6.44
C GLU A 140 2.19 38.62 -5.37
N HIS A 141 1.28 39.45 -4.87
CA HIS A 141 0.26 39.00 -3.91
C HIS A 141 -0.73 38.03 -4.58
N ILE A 142 -0.97 36.88 -3.94
CA ILE A 142 -1.91 35.86 -4.44
C ILE A 142 -3.24 35.99 -3.68
N ASP A 143 -4.31 36.36 -4.39
CA ASP A 143 -5.67 36.31 -3.85
C ASP A 143 -6.16 34.85 -3.78
N LEU A 144 -6.05 34.23 -2.60
CA LEU A 144 -6.45 32.84 -2.39
C LEU A 144 -7.94 32.56 -2.64
N LYS A 145 -8.82 33.57 -2.63
CA LYS A 145 -10.24 33.35 -3.00
C LYS A 145 -10.42 33.12 -4.50
N LYS A 146 -9.47 33.60 -5.32
CA LYS A 146 -9.47 33.49 -6.78
C LYS A 146 -8.36 32.58 -7.32
N ALA A 147 -7.48 32.10 -6.46
CA ALA A 147 -6.34 31.29 -6.85
C ALA A 147 -6.81 29.96 -7.47
N PRO A 148 -6.11 29.47 -8.51
CA PRO A 148 -6.43 28.19 -9.12
C PRO A 148 -6.23 27.04 -8.12
N PHE A 149 -6.92 25.92 -8.34
CA PHE A 149 -6.91 24.80 -7.40
C PHE A 149 -5.51 24.26 -7.10
N ASN A 150 -4.62 24.17 -8.10
CA ASN A 150 -3.24 23.70 -7.90
C ASN A 150 -2.44 24.60 -6.94
N VAL A 151 -2.72 25.90 -6.88
CA VAL A 151 -2.14 26.82 -5.90
C VAL A 151 -2.78 26.58 -4.53
N MET A 152 -4.10 26.51 -4.46
CA MET A 152 -4.81 26.25 -3.20
C MET A 152 -4.41 24.93 -2.55
N GLN A 153 -4.24 23.89 -3.36
CA GLN A 153 -3.88 22.54 -2.94
C GLN A 153 -2.54 22.49 -2.20
N VAL A 154 -1.58 23.34 -2.58
CA VAL A 154 -0.25 23.38 -1.96
C VAL A 154 -0.16 24.42 -0.84
N VAL A 155 -0.93 25.51 -0.91
CA VAL A 155 -0.84 26.62 0.04
C VAL A 155 -1.64 26.38 1.30
N LEU A 156 -2.92 26.01 1.16
CA LEU A 156 -3.82 25.92 2.31
C LEU A 156 -3.40 24.91 3.38
N PRO A 157 -2.89 23.70 3.07
CA PRO A 157 -2.42 22.78 4.12
C PRO A 157 -1.35 23.41 5.02
N GLU A 158 -0.41 24.16 4.43
CA GLU A 158 0.68 24.81 5.15
C GLU A 158 0.17 26.00 5.96
N LEU A 159 -0.75 26.80 5.41
CA LEU A 159 -1.40 27.89 6.15
C LEU A 159 -2.17 27.37 7.37
N ILE A 160 -2.87 26.24 7.24
CA ILE A 160 -3.57 25.59 8.34
C ILE A 160 -2.58 25.11 9.41
N ALA A 161 -1.47 24.47 9.01
CA ALA A 161 -0.44 24.05 9.95
C ALA A 161 0.14 25.24 10.75
N ARG A 162 0.44 26.35 10.06
CA ARG A 162 0.92 27.58 10.71
C ARG A 162 -0.13 28.24 11.58
N TRP A 163 -1.39 28.26 11.15
CA TRP A 163 -2.51 28.76 11.94
C TRP A 163 -2.63 28.01 13.27
N LEU A 164 -2.64 26.67 13.23
CA LEU A 164 -2.72 25.83 14.42
C LEU A 164 -1.55 26.10 15.38
N THR A 165 -0.32 26.21 14.84
CA THR A 165 0.88 26.51 15.64
C THR A 165 0.77 27.89 16.31
N ARG A 166 0.34 28.92 15.57
CA ARG A 166 0.15 30.29 16.07
C ARG A 166 -0.96 30.41 17.10
N LYS A 167 -2.03 29.62 16.98
CA LYS A 167 -3.08 29.50 17.99
C LYS A 167 -2.65 28.70 19.22
N GLY A 168 -1.40 28.22 19.27
CA GLY A 168 -0.88 27.44 20.38
C GLY A 168 -1.54 26.07 20.50
N PHE A 169 -2.06 25.53 19.39
CA PHE A 169 -2.66 24.20 19.38
C PHE A 169 -1.62 23.15 19.79
N GLN A 170 -1.96 22.38 20.81
CA GLN A 170 -1.17 21.25 21.28
C GLN A 170 -1.88 19.95 20.92
N LEU A 171 -1.10 18.94 20.55
CA LEU A 171 -1.65 17.60 20.33
C LEU A 171 -2.01 17.01 21.69
N GLY A 172 -3.31 16.89 21.97
CA GLY A 172 -3.83 16.26 23.18
C GLY A 172 -4.33 14.84 22.89
N LEU A 173 -3.87 13.85 23.64
CA LEU A 173 -4.42 12.48 23.61
C LEU A 173 -4.63 11.95 25.02
N SER A 174 -5.71 11.23 25.22
CA SER A 174 -5.93 10.50 26.46
C SER A 174 -5.00 9.26 26.54
N ASN A 175 -4.49 8.92 27.71
CA ASN A 175 -3.72 7.69 27.93
C ASN A 175 -4.60 6.53 28.42
N ALA A 176 -4.02 5.35 28.68
CA ALA A 176 -4.78 4.16 29.09
C ALA A 176 -5.62 4.36 30.36
N ASN A 177 -5.22 5.28 31.23
CA ASN A 177 -5.91 5.63 32.47
C ASN A 177 -6.93 6.76 32.28
N GLY A 178 -7.07 7.30 31.06
CA GLY A 178 -7.94 8.42 30.76
C GLY A 178 -7.33 9.79 31.09
N HIS A 179 -6.07 9.86 31.53
CA HIS A 179 -5.40 11.15 31.70
C HIS A 179 -5.02 11.73 30.35
N GLU A 180 -5.27 13.02 30.17
CA GLU A 180 -4.89 13.73 28.96
C GLU A 180 -3.42 14.14 29.01
N GLU A 181 -2.70 13.87 27.93
CA GLU A 181 -1.32 14.30 27.71
C GLU A 181 -1.29 15.25 26.52
N TYR A 182 -0.55 16.36 26.65
CA TYR A 182 -0.47 17.41 25.64
C TYR A 182 0.97 17.61 25.19
N TRP A 183 1.16 17.73 23.87
CA TRP A 183 2.47 17.98 23.28
C TRP A 183 2.43 19.18 22.33
N PRO A 184 3.37 20.13 22.45
CA PRO A 184 3.51 21.21 21.48
C PRO A 184 3.84 20.68 20.09
N LEU A 185 3.33 21.37 19.08
CA LEU A 185 3.53 21.06 17.66
C LEU A 185 4.38 22.14 17.00
N VAL A 186 5.19 21.71 16.04
CA VAL A 186 5.99 22.58 15.18
C VAL A 186 5.76 22.21 13.72
N VAL A 187 5.89 23.19 12.83
CA VAL A 187 5.77 22.99 11.39
C VAL A 187 6.99 22.25 10.87
N SER A 188 6.76 21.28 9.98
CA SER A 188 7.78 20.55 9.25
C SER A 188 7.49 20.67 7.74
N PRO A 189 8.10 21.62 7.02
CA PRO A 189 7.80 21.86 5.62
C PRO A 189 7.93 20.59 4.76
N SER A 190 6.95 20.33 3.89
CA SER A 190 6.95 19.17 3.00
C SER A 190 7.34 19.54 1.58
N THR A 191 8.09 18.69 0.90
CA THR A 191 8.40 18.83 -0.54
C THR A 191 7.24 18.45 -1.46
N ARG A 192 6.05 18.20 -0.91
CA ARG A 192 4.85 17.74 -1.61
C ARG A 192 3.69 18.68 -1.28
N GLU A 193 2.54 18.44 -1.91
CA GLU A 193 1.28 19.18 -1.78
C GLU A 193 0.58 18.94 -0.41
N GLU A 194 1.36 18.81 0.65
CA GLU A 194 0.94 18.41 2.00
C GLU A 194 1.73 19.22 3.03
N ALA A 195 1.18 19.40 4.23
CA ALA A 195 1.88 20.06 5.33
C ALA A 195 2.00 19.11 6.52
N TYR A 196 3.07 19.25 7.30
CA TYR A 196 3.25 18.45 8.53
C TYR A 196 3.33 19.35 9.75
N LEU A 197 2.58 18.97 10.79
CA LEU A 197 2.88 19.31 12.17
C LEU A 197 3.50 18.11 12.85
N VAL A 198 4.49 18.33 13.71
CA VAL A 198 5.21 17.27 14.41
C VAL A 198 5.35 17.68 15.87
N THR A 199 5.16 16.74 16.81
CA THR A 199 5.37 17.05 18.22
C THR A 199 6.84 17.28 18.51
N TRP A 200 7.16 18.39 19.17
CA TRP A 200 8.54 18.79 19.44
C TRP A 200 8.72 19.50 20.79
N PRO A 201 9.71 19.11 21.64
CA PRO A 201 10.73 18.08 21.42
C PRO A 201 10.12 16.67 21.21
N PRO A 202 10.88 15.72 20.63
CA PRO A 202 10.39 14.36 20.47
C PRO A 202 10.06 13.75 21.83
N ILE A 203 9.05 12.90 21.86
CA ILE A 203 8.63 12.18 23.07
C ILE A 203 9.61 11.04 23.34
N GLU A 204 10.05 10.95 24.58
CA GLU A 204 10.93 9.91 25.06
C GLU A 204 10.13 8.70 25.56
N TYR A 205 10.55 7.52 25.14
CA TYR A 205 9.99 6.24 25.55
C TYR A 205 11.09 5.41 26.20
N SER A 206 11.02 5.28 27.53
CA SER A 206 11.91 4.43 28.32
C SER A 206 11.38 3.00 28.38
N PHE A 207 12.27 2.02 28.29
CA PHE A 207 11.87 0.63 28.44
C PHE A 207 11.68 0.28 29.91
N PRO A 208 10.62 -0.44 30.29
CA PRO A 208 10.43 -0.91 31.67
C PRO A 208 11.63 -1.72 32.19
N ASN A 209 12.29 -2.47 31.31
CA ASN A 209 13.38 -3.38 31.68
C ASN A 209 14.78 -2.82 31.37
N LYS A 210 14.88 -1.66 30.73
CA LYS A 210 16.13 -1.02 30.27
C LYS A 210 15.96 0.51 30.27
N PRO A 211 15.81 1.13 31.45
CA PRO A 211 15.55 2.57 31.54
C PRO A 211 16.66 3.41 30.90
N GLU A 212 17.88 2.89 30.79
CA GLU A 212 19.02 3.51 30.11
C GLU A 212 18.87 3.60 28.59
N GLN A 213 17.98 2.83 27.98
CA GLN A 213 17.70 2.93 26.55
C GLN A 213 16.51 3.87 26.34
N VAL A 214 16.77 5.06 25.81
CA VAL A 214 15.69 5.98 25.42
C VAL A 214 15.42 5.83 23.93
N ALA A 215 14.15 5.56 23.59
CA ALA A 215 13.68 5.63 22.21
C ALA A 215 12.89 6.92 22.02
N ARG A 216 13.15 7.62 20.92
CA ARG A 216 12.49 8.90 20.63
C ARG A 216 11.48 8.74 19.49
N TYR A 217 10.32 9.36 19.64
CA TYR A 217 9.30 9.40 18.61
C TYR A 217 8.54 10.72 18.66
N SER A 218 7.94 11.13 17.54
CA SER A 218 7.01 12.25 17.51
C SER A 218 5.70 11.79 16.90
N TYR A 219 4.59 12.33 17.38
CA TYR A 219 3.36 12.31 16.60
C TYR A 219 3.51 13.28 15.43
N TYR A 220 2.91 12.95 14.30
CA TYR A 220 2.77 13.90 13.21
C TYR A 220 1.32 14.00 12.77
N LEU A 221 0.93 15.21 12.37
CA LEU A 221 -0.30 15.52 11.66
C LEU A 221 0.08 15.93 10.25
N LYS A 222 -0.43 15.22 9.27
CA LYS A 222 -0.24 15.54 7.86
C LYS A 222 -1.54 16.08 7.32
N PHE A 223 -1.53 17.30 6.80
CA PHE A 223 -2.68 17.93 6.13
C PHE A 223 -2.46 17.95 4.63
N TYR A 224 -3.52 17.80 3.86
CA TYR A 224 -3.51 17.95 2.40
C TYR A 224 -4.94 18.21 1.93
N ILE A 225 -5.08 18.83 0.77
CA ILE A 225 -6.38 19.01 0.14
C ILE A 225 -6.59 17.97 -0.93
N ALA A 226 -7.76 17.36 -0.93
CA ALA A 226 -8.24 16.62 -2.07
C ALA A 226 -9.70 16.99 -2.35
N PRO A 227 -10.09 17.12 -3.62
CA PRO A 227 -11.50 17.24 -3.96
C PRO A 227 -12.18 15.87 -3.78
N PRO A 228 -13.35 15.80 -3.14
CA PRO A 228 -14.24 14.66 -3.30
C PRO A 228 -14.60 14.61 -4.78
N ASN A 229 -14.23 13.52 -5.47
CA ASN A 229 -14.61 13.32 -6.87
C ASN A 229 -14.14 14.44 -7.83
N GLY A 230 -12.98 15.08 -7.58
CA GLY A 230 -12.46 16.12 -8.49
C GLY A 230 -13.28 17.42 -8.53
N LYS A 231 -14.33 17.55 -7.71
CA LYS A 231 -15.20 18.73 -7.66
C LYS A 231 -15.08 19.46 -6.33
N THR A 232 -15.48 20.73 -6.33
CA THR A 232 -15.76 21.49 -5.11
C THR A 232 -17.04 20.96 -4.44
N PRO A 233 -17.19 21.13 -3.12
CA PRO A 233 -16.24 21.76 -2.18
C PRO A 233 -14.98 20.92 -1.96
N TYR A 234 -13.85 21.60 -1.72
CA TYR A 234 -12.58 20.92 -1.39
C TYR A 234 -12.63 20.32 0.02
N LEU A 235 -12.02 19.15 0.20
CA LEU A 235 -11.85 18.55 1.53
C LEU A 235 -10.44 18.84 2.04
N LEU A 236 -10.36 19.42 3.24
CA LEU A 236 -9.17 19.33 4.07
C LEU A 236 -9.14 17.94 4.70
N LEU A 237 -8.15 17.15 4.31
CA LEU A 237 -7.90 15.83 4.85
C LEU A 237 -6.74 15.89 5.83
N PHE A 238 -6.80 15.06 6.87
CA PHE A 238 -5.64 14.84 7.72
C PHE A 238 -5.32 13.36 7.89
N GLN A 239 -4.03 13.11 8.10
CA GLN A 239 -3.51 11.83 8.48
C GLN A 239 -2.61 12.01 9.70
N ALA A 240 -2.94 11.30 10.78
CA ALA A 240 -2.13 11.31 11.99
C ALA A 240 -1.33 10.01 12.11
N GLY A 241 -0.09 10.11 12.56
CA GLY A 241 0.80 8.95 12.69
C GLY A 241 1.97 9.20 13.62
N ILE A 242 2.92 8.26 13.61
CA ILE A 242 4.10 8.30 14.48
C ILE A 242 5.37 8.26 13.63
N ARG A 243 6.25 9.22 13.87
CA ARG A 243 7.62 9.24 13.37
C ARG A 243 8.54 8.75 14.47
N ARG A 244 9.48 7.87 14.12
CA ARG A 244 10.42 7.25 15.06
C ARG A 244 11.81 7.71 14.71
N TYR A 245 12.67 7.86 15.71
CA TYR A 245 14.02 8.37 15.52
C TYR A 245 15.05 7.35 16.01
N ILE A 246 16.20 7.35 15.36
CA ILE A 246 17.32 6.49 15.71
C ILE A 246 18.09 7.18 16.83
N SER A 247 18.20 6.51 17.98
CA SER A 247 19.07 6.92 19.09
C SER A 247 20.36 6.11 19.17
N LYS A 248 20.47 4.99 18.44
CA LYS A 248 21.63 4.09 18.52
C LYS A 248 22.68 4.43 17.46
N PRO A 249 23.97 4.17 17.73
CA PRO A 249 25.02 4.27 16.72
C PRO A 249 24.67 3.53 15.43
N MET A 250 24.86 4.20 14.30
CA MET A 250 24.62 3.69 12.94
C MET A 250 25.91 3.31 12.21
N ILE A 251 27.01 3.25 12.95
CA ILE A 251 28.29 2.73 12.52
C ILE A 251 28.81 1.71 13.53
N ALA A 252 29.53 0.71 13.04
CA ALA A 252 30.29 -0.22 13.86
C ALA A 252 31.57 -0.61 13.12
N TRP A 253 32.66 -0.85 13.84
CA TRP A 253 33.85 -1.48 13.30
C TRP A 253 33.62 -2.98 13.13
N ASP A 254 34.19 -3.56 12.08
CA ASP A 254 34.08 -4.98 11.75
C ASP A 254 34.94 -5.91 12.63
N ASN A 255 35.17 -5.53 13.89
CA ASN A 255 35.87 -6.36 14.88
C ASN A 255 35.02 -6.55 16.15
N PRO A 256 35.30 -7.61 16.95
CA PRO A 256 34.50 -7.95 18.13
C PRO A 256 34.46 -6.84 19.19
N GLU A 257 35.52 -6.04 19.28
CA GLU A 257 35.62 -4.94 20.24
C GLU A 257 34.93 -3.66 19.77
N ASN A 258 34.49 -3.60 18.51
CA ASN A 258 33.93 -2.41 17.87
C ASN A 258 34.84 -1.17 17.98
N LYS A 259 36.16 -1.34 17.78
CA LYS A 259 37.19 -0.27 17.88
C LYS A 259 37.91 -0.02 16.56
N ALA A 260 38.50 1.16 16.40
CA ALA A 260 39.39 1.42 15.26
C ALA A 260 40.68 0.62 15.40
N LEU A 261 40.83 -0.47 14.65
CA LEU A 261 42.06 -1.27 14.56
C LEU A 261 42.65 -1.15 13.15
N PRO A 262 43.98 -1.27 12.96
CA PRO A 262 44.58 -1.31 11.63
C PRO A 262 43.93 -2.38 10.75
N GLY A 263 43.43 -2.00 9.58
CA GLY A 263 42.74 -2.89 8.65
C GLY A 263 41.25 -3.10 8.91
N ALA A 264 40.71 -2.70 10.07
CA ALA A 264 39.28 -2.79 10.36
C ALA A 264 38.49 -1.79 9.49
N ARG A 265 37.40 -2.25 8.86
CA ARG A 265 36.50 -1.41 8.07
C ARG A 265 35.31 -0.98 8.92
N GLN A 266 34.96 0.29 8.80
CA GLN A 266 33.75 0.81 9.43
C GLN A 266 32.51 0.42 8.63
N LYS A 267 31.66 -0.39 9.23
CA LYS A 267 30.37 -0.78 8.70
C LYS A 267 29.33 0.28 9.01
N ILE A 268 28.73 0.83 7.96
CA ILE A 268 27.64 1.82 8.05
C ILE A 268 26.31 1.09 7.86
N TYR A 269 25.34 1.33 8.73
CA TYR A 269 24.03 0.66 8.68
C TYR A 269 22.96 1.42 7.88
N LEU A 270 23.31 2.57 7.28
CA LEU A 270 22.45 3.26 6.31
C LEU A 270 22.38 2.50 4.97
N PRO A 271 21.21 2.43 4.30
CA PRO A 271 21.10 1.85 2.97
C PRO A 271 21.89 2.65 1.93
N LYS A 272 22.66 1.97 1.08
CA LYS A 272 23.44 2.61 0.00
C LYS A 272 22.49 3.10 -1.11
N GLY A 273 22.71 4.33 -1.59
CA GLY A 273 21.94 4.96 -2.66
C GLY A 273 20.53 5.42 -2.28
N GLU A 274 20.14 5.37 -1.00
CA GLU A 274 18.84 5.86 -0.53
C GLU A 274 19.00 7.07 0.39
N ASP A 275 18.16 8.09 0.17
CA ASP A 275 18.06 9.24 1.05
C ASP A 275 17.56 8.80 2.43
N SER A 276 18.29 9.15 3.49
CA SER A 276 17.87 9.04 4.89
C SER A 276 17.51 10.42 5.42
N SER A 277 16.33 10.56 6.01
CA SER A 277 15.81 11.89 6.43
C SER A 277 16.27 12.23 7.84
N VAL A 278 16.88 13.40 8.00
CA VAL A 278 17.27 13.99 9.27
C VAL A 278 16.43 15.23 9.50
N TYR A 279 15.76 15.27 10.64
CA TYR A 279 14.98 16.43 11.07
C TYR A 279 15.86 17.33 11.92
N VAL A 280 15.93 18.60 11.55
CA VAL A 280 16.73 19.62 12.24
C VAL A 280 15.78 20.66 12.82
N ALA A 281 15.77 20.81 14.14
CA ALA A 281 15.02 21.89 14.78
C ALA A 281 15.73 23.20 14.56
N MET A 282 15.00 24.21 14.11
CA MET A 282 15.58 25.51 13.83
C MET A 282 14.68 26.54 14.45
N GLU A 283 15.19 27.24 15.46
CA GLU A 283 14.56 28.44 15.96
C GLU A 283 14.61 29.47 14.83
N ASN A 284 13.44 29.91 14.36
CA ASN A 284 13.28 30.71 13.15
C ASN A 284 14.37 31.79 13.04
N LEU A 285 15.33 31.53 12.17
CA LEU A 285 15.92 32.59 11.40
C LEU A 285 15.25 32.46 10.05
N GLY A 286 14.33 33.37 9.74
CA GLY A 286 14.27 33.79 8.36
C GLY A 286 15.64 34.39 8.07
N TRP A 287 16.61 33.63 7.56
CA TRP A 287 17.90 34.18 7.11
C TRP A 287 17.72 35.24 6.02
N LEU A 288 16.49 35.30 5.50
CA LEU A 288 15.96 36.19 4.50
C LEU A 288 15.27 37.46 5.07
N LYS A 289 15.31 37.66 6.39
CA LYS A 289 14.73 38.83 7.08
C LYS A 289 15.85 39.71 7.65
N PRO A 290 16.24 40.80 6.96
CA PRO A 290 17.16 41.77 7.52
C PRO A 290 16.51 42.40 8.75
N ASN A 291 17.15 42.32 9.93
CA ASN A 291 16.75 43.02 11.16
C ASN A 291 15.54 42.48 11.94
N SER A 292 15.34 41.16 12.04
CA SER A 292 14.38 40.65 13.04
C SER A 292 14.86 41.01 14.47
N ASP A 293 14.04 41.78 15.18
CA ASP A 293 14.24 42.17 16.58
C ASP A 293 14.58 40.93 17.43
N PRO A 294 15.74 40.87 18.12
CA PRO A 294 16.13 39.72 18.94
C PRO A 294 15.15 39.43 20.10
N THR A 295 14.23 40.34 20.41
CA THR A 295 13.20 40.17 21.45
C THR A 295 11.97 39.41 20.96
N LEU A 296 11.78 39.22 19.65
CA LEU A 296 10.65 38.45 19.10
C LEU A 296 10.82 36.96 19.41
N LYS A 297 9.81 36.38 20.05
CA LYS A 297 9.74 34.95 20.37
C LYS A 297 9.79 34.14 19.07
N ARG A 298 10.88 33.39 18.86
CA ARG A 298 11.14 32.62 17.63
C ARG A 298 10.32 31.34 17.62
N GLU A 299 9.64 31.06 16.51
CA GLU A 299 8.96 29.78 16.29
C GLU A 299 9.97 28.72 15.85
N THR A 300 9.96 27.55 16.48
CA THR A 300 10.78 26.42 16.01
C THR A 300 10.13 25.80 14.77
N THR A 301 10.90 25.62 13.70
CA THR A 301 10.52 24.86 12.51
C THR A 301 11.42 23.63 12.37
N LEU A 302 10.89 22.51 11.88
CA LEU A 302 11.67 21.31 11.58
C LEU A 302 12.00 21.22 10.10
N ILE A 303 13.26 21.44 9.76
CA ILE A 303 13.75 21.28 8.40
C ILE A 303 14.14 19.82 8.16
N ASN A 304 13.83 19.30 6.98
CA ASN A 304 14.16 17.94 6.58
C ASN A 304 15.40 17.91 5.68
N LEU A 305 16.55 17.61 6.27
CA LEU A 305 17.79 17.35 5.55
C LEU A 305 17.88 15.88 5.12
N LYS A 306 18.67 15.60 4.09
CA LYS A 306 18.90 14.22 3.62
C LYS A 306 20.38 13.84 3.76
N LEU A 307 20.61 12.66 4.30
CA LEU A 307 21.88 11.94 4.20
C LEU A 307 21.81 10.93 3.07
N ILE A 308 22.86 10.82 2.28
CA ILE A 308 22.99 9.79 1.27
C ILE A 308 24.28 9.01 1.50
N ARG A 309 24.19 7.68 1.38
CA ARG A 309 25.36 6.80 1.46
C ARG A 309 25.75 6.37 0.05
N TYR A 310 26.92 6.78 -0.38
CA TYR A 310 27.63 6.21 -1.53
C TYR A 310 28.65 5.20 -1.00
N ASP A 311 29.93 5.49 -1.15
CA ASP A 311 31.01 4.83 -0.40
C ASP A 311 31.25 5.57 0.93
N THR A 312 31.06 6.88 0.94
CA THR A 312 30.98 7.74 2.12
C THR A 312 29.54 8.18 2.39
N VAL A 313 29.29 8.76 3.56
CA VAL A 313 28.00 9.40 3.86
C VAL A 313 28.17 10.91 3.72
N THR A 314 27.29 11.55 2.96
CA THR A 314 27.30 12.99 2.77
C THR A 314 25.91 13.59 2.98
N TRP A 315 25.88 14.87 3.34
CA TRP A 315 24.67 15.68 3.27
C TRP A 315 24.32 15.93 1.81
N LYS A 316 23.10 15.59 1.40
CA LYS A 316 22.64 15.73 0.02
C LYS A 316 22.67 17.20 -0.41
N GLY A 317 23.26 17.48 -1.57
CA GLY A 317 23.37 18.84 -2.11
C GLY A 317 24.35 19.72 -1.34
N ARG A 318 25.25 19.13 -0.54
CA ARG A 318 26.26 19.84 0.28
C ARG A 318 25.64 20.89 1.20
N MET A 319 24.47 20.56 1.75
CA MET A 319 23.68 21.46 2.56
C MET A 319 24.45 21.98 3.77
N ASP A 320 25.24 21.13 4.40
CA ASP A 320 26.14 21.47 5.49
C ASP A 320 27.04 22.67 5.17
N LYS A 321 27.65 22.69 3.98
CA LYS A 321 28.56 23.77 3.56
C LYS A 321 27.82 25.07 3.27
N ILE A 322 26.66 24.96 2.62
CA ILE A 322 25.83 26.11 2.26
C ILE A 322 25.27 26.76 3.53
N LEU A 323 24.76 25.94 4.45
CA LEU A 323 24.22 26.39 5.73
C LEU A 323 25.29 26.97 6.65
N ALA A 324 26.49 26.40 6.70
CA ALA A 324 27.60 26.98 7.47
C ALA A 324 27.98 28.39 7.00
N MET A 325 27.69 28.73 5.74
CA MET A 325 28.01 30.05 5.19
C MET A 325 26.90 31.08 5.43
N ILE A 326 25.65 30.67 5.27
CA ILE A 326 24.47 31.54 5.42
C ILE A 326 24.07 31.67 6.90
N ALA A 327 24.34 30.62 7.69
CA ALA A 327 23.98 30.50 9.09
C ALA A 327 25.15 29.90 9.89
N PRO A 328 26.28 30.63 10.04
CA PRO A 328 27.50 30.11 10.66
C PRO A 328 27.36 29.71 12.14
N HIS A 329 26.27 30.10 12.79
CA HIS A 329 25.94 29.71 14.16
C HIS A 329 25.26 28.33 14.24
N ILE A 330 24.89 27.71 13.12
CA ILE A 330 24.33 26.36 13.07
C ILE A 330 25.45 25.37 12.81
N ASP A 331 25.81 24.63 13.84
CA ASP A 331 26.81 23.57 13.77
C ASP A 331 26.17 22.29 13.23
N ILE A 332 26.17 22.13 11.90
CA ILE A 332 25.70 20.90 11.26
C ILE A 332 26.79 19.84 11.43
N PRO A 333 26.49 18.73 12.12
CA PRO A 333 27.51 17.75 12.39
C PRO A 333 28.01 17.09 11.11
N GLU A 334 29.29 16.75 11.13
CA GLU A 334 29.88 15.90 10.10
C GLU A 334 29.09 14.56 10.05
N PRO A 335 28.69 14.08 8.86
CA PRO A 335 27.82 12.91 8.72
C PRO A 335 28.26 11.67 9.51
N MET A 336 29.56 11.34 9.50
CA MET A 336 30.06 10.16 10.20
C MET A 336 30.05 10.34 11.72
N GLN A 337 30.39 11.53 12.22
CA GLN A 337 30.25 11.88 13.64
C GLN A 337 28.79 11.78 14.09
N PHE A 338 27.85 12.33 13.32
CA PHE A 338 26.42 12.22 13.62
C PHE A 338 25.94 10.76 13.66
N LEU A 339 26.38 9.92 12.73
CA LEU A 339 26.02 8.50 12.74
C LEU A 339 26.72 7.69 13.85
N SER A 340 27.85 8.18 14.36
CA SER A 340 28.57 7.54 15.48
C SER A 340 27.83 7.65 16.79
N ASP A 341 27.20 8.79 17.02
CA ASP A 341 26.48 9.10 18.24
C ASP A 341 25.28 10.02 17.94
N PRO A 342 24.19 9.49 17.35
CA PRO A 342 23.01 10.30 17.06
C PRO A 342 22.36 10.91 18.31
N GLU A 343 22.59 10.29 19.48
CA GLU A 343 22.03 10.74 20.76
C GLU A 343 22.66 12.04 21.24
N LYS A 344 23.98 12.22 21.07
CA LYS A 344 24.68 13.48 21.36
C LYS A 344 24.06 14.71 20.69
N TYR A 345 23.49 14.53 19.51
CA TYR A 345 22.91 15.63 18.72
C TYR A 345 21.40 15.79 18.92
N ALA A 346 20.76 14.92 19.72
CA ALA A 346 19.34 15.04 20.04
C ALA A 346 19.11 16.13 21.12
N PRO A 347 17.96 16.83 21.10
CA PRO A 347 16.88 16.72 20.13
C PRO A 347 17.16 17.48 18.82
N GLN A 348 18.19 18.32 18.76
CA GLN A 348 18.44 19.25 17.64
C GLN A 348 18.50 18.57 16.26
N TYR A 349 19.13 17.40 16.16
CA TYR A 349 19.21 16.59 14.95
C TYR A 349 18.66 15.19 15.22
N LEU A 350 17.65 14.76 14.46
CA LEU A 350 17.07 13.43 14.61
C LEU A 350 16.99 12.67 13.29
N LEU A 351 17.68 11.54 13.24
CA LEU A 351 17.64 10.63 12.10
C LEU A 351 16.37 9.78 12.13
N SER A 352 15.54 9.87 11.09
CA SER A 352 14.28 9.15 11.00
C SER A 352 14.52 7.64 10.82
N HIS A 353 13.92 6.83 11.69
CA HIS A 353 13.93 5.37 11.60
C HIS A 353 13.03 4.85 10.48
N ARG A 354 13.50 3.84 9.72
CA ARG A 354 12.73 3.08 8.72
C ARG A 354 12.74 1.60 9.07
N THR A 355 11.70 0.85 8.70
CA THR A 355 11.58 -0.59 9.01
C THR A 355 12.77 -1.44 8.50
N ARG A 356 13.46 -1.00 7.44
CA ARG A 356 14.68 -1.65 6.94
C ARG A 356 15.88 -1.53 7.89
N LEU A 357 15.86 -0.58 8.81
CA LEU A 357 16.89 -0.36 9.83
C LEU A 357 16.68 -1.25 11.06
N GLY A 358 15.65 -2.09 11.06
CA GLY A 358 15.36 -3.04 12.12
C GLY A 358 14.04 -2.75 12.84
N SER A 359 13.94 -3.26 14.06
CA SER A 359 12.80 -3.05 14.94
C SER A 359 12.99 -1.81 15.81
N HIS A 360 11.92 -1.04 15.96
CA HIS A 360 11.84 0.06 16.92
C HIS A 360 10.87 -0.33 18.04
N PRO A 361 11.12 0.04 19.30
CA PRO A 361 10.24 -0.31 20.42
C PRO A 361 8.87 0.34 20.35
N VAL A 362 8.82 1.57 19.86
CA VAL A 362 7.56 2.28 19.64
C VAL A 362 6.86 1.73 18.39
N GLY A 363 5.58 1.40 18.54
CA GLY A 363 4.65 1.09 17.46
C GLY A 363 4.51 2.23 16.45
N VAL A 364 3.63 2.09 15.46
CA VAL A 364 3.77 2.89 14.23
C VAL A 364 2.50 3.61 13.78
N GLY A 365 1.48 3.68 14.63
CA GLY A 365 0.26 4.41 14.31
C GLY A 365 -0.54 4.80 15.54
N LEU A 366 -1.58 5.59 15.30
CA LEU A 366 -2.61 5.96 16.28
C LEU A 366 -3.83 5.05 16.12
N GLU A 367 -4.51 4.75 17.22
CA GLU A 367 -5.75 3.98 17.17
C GLU A 367 -6.90 4.81 16.54
N PRO A 368 -7.99 4.16 16.07
CA PRO A 368 -9.16 4.89 15.59
C PRO A 368 -9.75 5.86 16.63
N ALA A 369 -9.71 5.50 17.92
CA ALA A 369 -10.18 6.37 19.00
C ALA A 369 -9.30 7.64 19.14
N ASP A 370 -7.98 7.48 19.12
CA ASP A 370 -7.04 8.61 19.16
C ASP A 370 -7.23 9.53 17.95
N ARG A 371 -7.50 8.98 16.76
CA ARG A 371 -7.77 9.77 15.54
C ARG A 371 -9.07 10.55 15.64
N PHE A 372 -10.10 9.97 16.24
CA PHE A 372 -11.38 10.64 16.45
C PHE A 372 -11.26 11.76 17.49
N GLU A 373 -10.62 11.49 18.64
CA GLU A 373 -10.33 12.51 19.66
C GLU A 373 -9.55 13.70 19.07
N LEU A 374 -8.52 13.39 18.27
CA LEU A 374 -7.74 14.40 17.58
C LEU A 374 -8.57 15.18 16.54
N PHE A 375 -9.47 14.52 15.82
CA PHE A 375 -10.38 15.16 14.88
C PHE A 375 -11.32 16.16 15.58
N GLU A 376 -11.90 15.81 16.72
CA GLU A 376 -12.75 16.72 17.50
C GLU A 376 -11.98 17.95 18.00
N ARG A 377 -10.76 17.73 18.53
CA ARG A 377 -9.88 18.82 18.98
C ARG A 377 -9.48 19.73 17.81
N LEU A 378 -9.10 19.16 16.66
CA LEU A 378 -8.76 19.93 15.47
C LEU A 378 -9.97 20.73 14.95
N THR A 379 -11.17 20.13 14.95
CA THR A 379 -12.40 20.83 14.52
C THR A 379 -12.63 22.11 15.31
N THR A 380 -12.25 22.14 16.59
CA THR A 380 -12.38 23.33 17.44
C THR A 380 -11.27 24.36 17.21
N ALA A 381 -10.09 23.92 16.73
CA ALA A 381 -8.90 24.76 16.56
C ALA A 381 -8.74 25.33 15.13
N LEU A 382 -9.43 24.76 14.15
CA LEU A 382 -9.39 25.19 12.76
C LEU A 382 -10.00 26.60 12.57
N PRO A 383 -9.60 27.33 11.52
CA PRO A 383 -10.07 28.69 11.30
C PRO A 383 -11.57 28.72 10.96
N PRO A 384 -12.26 29.85 11.20
CA PRO A 384 -13.67 30.01 10.84
C PRO A 384 -13.94 29.66 9.36
N GLY A 385 -15.07 29.01 9.11
CA GLY A 385 -15.46 28.50 7.80
C GLY A 385 -14.84 27.15 7.40
N VAL A 386 -13.92 26.61 8.19
CA VAL A 386 -13.46 25.22 8.05
C VAL A 386 -14.28 24.32 8.98
N VAL A 387 -15.32 23.68 8.43
CA VAL A 387 -16.32 22.91 9.18
C VAL A 387 -16.12 21.41 9.01
N ALA A 388 -16.47 20.62 10.03
CA ALA A 388 -16.38 19.17 9.92
C ALA A 388 -17.20 18.66 8.72
N ALA A 389 -16.62 17.72 7.95
CA ALA A 389 -17.32 17.11 6.84
C ALA A 389 -18.60 16.41 7.35
N PRO A 390 -19.70 16.42 6.58
CA PRO A 390 -20.95 15.86 7.03
C PRO A 390 -20.86 14.39 7.38
N ILE A 391 -21.71 14.00 8.32
CA ILE A 391 -21.91 12.62 8.72
C ILE A 391 -22.47 11.84 7.52
N ILE A 392 -21.82 10.71 7.21
CA ILE A 392 -22.30 9.80 6.16
C ILE A 392 -23.29 8.81 6.75
N ASN A 393 -24.36 8.57 5.99
CA ASN A 393 -25.45 7.70 6.38
C ASN A 393 -25.35 6.37 5.65
N LYS A 394 -25.63 5.29 6.36
CA LYS A 394 -25.70 3.96 5.79
C LYS A 394 -26.90 3.85 4.85
N ILE A 395 -26.66 3.28 3.68
CA ILE A 395 -27.73 2.99 2.73
C ILE A 395 -28.39 1.68 3.11
N ASP A 396 -29.71 1.71 3.26
CA ASP A 396 -30.48 0.50 3.51
C ASP A 396 -30.82 -0.22 2.19
N PHE A 397 -30.26 -1.42 2.04
CA PHE A 397 -30.57 -2.33 0.94
C PHE A 397 -31.40 -3.54 1.40
N SER A 398 -32.09 -3.44 2.55
CA SER A 398 -32.94 -4.51 3.09
C SER A 398 -34.05 -4.94 2.11
N ALA A 399 -34.56 -4.01 1.30
CA ALA A 399 -35.53 -4.26 0.24
C ALA A 399 -34.91 -4.92 -1.01
N SER A 400 -33.61 -4.69 -1.26
CA SER A 400 -32.89 -5.19 -2.44
C SER A 400 -32.48 -6.65 -2.22
N ARG A 401 -33.39 -7.57 -2.54
CA ARG A 401 -33.09 -9.02 -2.51
C ARG A 401 -32.32 -9.41 -3.76
N LYS A 402 -31.27 -10.24 -3.60
CA LYS A 402 -30.59 -10.87 -4.73
C LYS A 402 -31.62 -11.62 -5.56
N ARG A 403 -31.54 -11.49 -6.89
CA ARG A 403 -32.36 -12.33 -7.75
C ARG A 403 -31.95 -13.78 -7.54
N GLN A 404 -32.96 -14.62 -7.33
CA GLN A 404 -32.72 -16.06 -7.37
C GLN A 404 -32.49 -16.39 -8.83
N LEU A 405 -31.44 -17.17 -9.09
CA LEU A 405 -31.24 -17.70 -10.41
C LEU A 405 -32.45 -18.56 -10.76
N PRO A 406 -33.01 -18.41 -11.96
CA PRO A 406 -34.09 -19.29 -12.40
C PRO A 406 -33.56 -20.71 -12.29
N LYS A 407 -34.30 -21.58 -11.58
CA LYS A 407 -33.96 -23.00 -11.56
C LYS A 407 -33.90 -23.45 -13.03
N PRO A 408 -32.80 -24.07 -13.49
CA PRO A 408 -32.71 -24.51 -14.86
C PRO A 408 -33.93 -25.37 -15.14
N LYS A 409 -34.75 -24.97 -16.13
CA LYS A 409 -35.82 -25.84 -16.61
C LYS A 409 -35.10 -27.06 -17.16
N ILE A 410 -35.20 -28.18 -16.46
CA ILE A 410 -34.67 -29.47 -16.91
C ILE A 410 -35.51 -29.87 -18.13
N THR A 411 -35.20 -29.29 -19.28
CA THR A 411 -35.75 -29.71 -20.56
C THR A 411 -35.11 -31.06 -20.88
N SER A 412 -35.93 -32.10 -20.86
CA SER A 412 -35.57 -33.50 -20.89
C SER A 412 -34.65 -33.91 -22.06
N ASN A 413 -33.67 -34.76 -21.72
CA ASN A 413 -33.14 -35.88 -22.51
C ASN A 413 -32.19 -35.64 -23.70
N GLN A 414 -31.60 -34.47 -23.91
CA GLN A 414 -30.40 -34.40 -24.75
C GLN A 414 -29.14 -34.42 -23.89
N PRO A 415 -28.38 -35.55 -23.84
CA PRO A 415 -27.08 -35.56 -23.19
C PRO A 415 -26.17 -34.62 -23.95
N THR A 416 -25.97 -33.42 -23.40
CA THR A 416 -24.95 -32.51 -23.91
C THR A 416 -23.61 -33.21 -23.66
N ILE A 417 -22.98 -33.69 -24.73
CA ILE A 417 -21.63 -34.26 -24.71
C ILE A 417 -20.67 -33.10 -24.38
N THR A 418 -20.65 -32.71 -23.11
CA THR A 418 -19.68 -31.79 -22.55
C THR A 418 -18.49 -32.66 -22.17
N SER A 419 -17.32 -32.38 -22.73
CA SER A 419 -16.09 -33.04 -22.31
C SER A 419 -15.95 -32.86 -20.80
N GLU A 420 -15.98 -33.95 -20.03
CA GLU A 420 -15.87 -33.89 -18.57
C GLU A 420 -14.51 -33.26 -18.23
N GLN A 421 -14.55 -31.99 -17.80
CA GLN A 421 -13.38 -31.26 -17.34
C GLN A 421 -12.92 -31.88 -16.03
N VAL A 422 -11.62 -32.18 -15.94
CA VAL A 422 -11.03 -32.82 -14.76
C VAL A 422 -10.28 -31.77 -13.94
N TYR A 423 -10.49 -31.78 -12.63
CA TYR A 423 -9.73 -31.00 -11.66
C TYR A 423 -8.97 -31.98 -10.76
N ARG A 424 -7.65 -31.86 -10.71
CA ARG A 424 -6.81 -32.61 -9.78
C ARG A 424 -6.32 -31.69 -8.68
N ILE A 425 -6.64 -32.04 -7.43
CA ILE A 425 -6.17 -31.36 -6.23
C ILE A 425 -5.25 -32.29 -5.47
N LYS A 426 -4.02 -31.86 -5.25
CA LYS A 426 -3.11 -32.53 -4.32
C LYS A 426 -3.15 -31.83 -2.96
N ILE A 427 -3.14 -32.59 -1.87
CA ILE A 427 -3.10 -32.06 -0.50
C ILE A 427 -1.83 -32.61 0.17
N SER A 428 -0.86 -31.73 0.35
CA SER A 428 0.38 -32.01 1.08
C SER A 428 0.30 -31.34 2.45
N SER A 429 -0.35 -32.02 3.39
CA SER A 429 -0.57 -31.55 4.77
C SER A 429 -0.71 -32.74 5.70
N ASN A 430 -0.29 -32.57 6.96
CA ASN A 430 -0.55 -33.56 8.01
C ASN A 430 -2.04 -33.63 8.37
N SER A 431 -2.82 -32.61 8.01
CA SER A 431 -4.26 -32.50 8.21
C SER A 431 -5.02 -32.74 6.90
N ALA A 432 -4.51 -33.58 6.00
CA ALA A 432 -5.10 -33.79 4.68
C ALA A 432 -6.57 -34.26 4.74
N ASP A 433 -6.91 -35.14 5.68
CA ASP A 433 -8.28 -35.63 5.88
C ASP A 433 -9.21 -34.50 6.34
N PHE A 434 -8.75 -33.66 7.27
CA PHE A 434 -9.52 -32.51 7.74
C PHE A 434 -9.75 -31.48 6.62
N LEU A 435 -8.74 -31.24 5.76
CA LEU A 435 -8.91 -30.39 4.59
C LEU A 435 -9.92 -30.96 3.60
N LEU A 436 -9.92 -32.27 3.39
CA LEU A 436 -10.89 -32.95 2.55
C LEU A 436 -12.31 -32.84 3.12
N GLU A 437 -12.47 -33.01 4.44
CA GLU A 437 -13.74 -32.81 5.13
C GLU A 437 -14.27 -31.38 4.91
N VAL A 438 -13.42 -30.37 5.13
CA VAL A 438 -13.78 -28.95 4.92
C VAL A 438 -14.13 -28.66 3.46
N LEU A 439 -13.43 -29.26 2.50
CA LEU A 439 -13.73 -29.12 1.07
C LEU A 439 -15.10 -29.70 0.72
N ARG A 440 -15.42 -30.90 1.21
CA ARG A 440 -16.72 -31.56 1.00
C ARG A 440 -17.85 -30.75 1.61
N GLU A 441 -17.71 -30.36 2.89
CA GLU A 441 -18.68 -29.53 3.59
C GLU A 441 -18.95 -28.22 2.85
N PHE A 442 -17.90 -27.61 2.27
CA PHE A 442 -18.04 -26.39 1.48
C PHE A 442 -18.82 -26.62 0.17
N LEU A 443 -18.45 -27.64 -0.60
CA LEU A 443 -19.07 -27.93 -1.90
C LEU A 443 -20.54 -28.36 -1.76
N GLU A 444 -20.90 -29.04 -0.67
CA GLU A 444 -22.27 -29.44 -0.32
C GLU A 444 -23.03 -28.36 0.46
N SER A 445 -22.36 -27.26 0.82
CA SER A 445 -22.98 -26.19 1.61
C SER A 445 -24.18 -25.58 0.90
N LYS A 446 -25.10 -25.00 1.66
CA LYS A 446 -26.27 -24.26 1.14
C LYS A 446 -25.91 -23.10 0.20
N GLN A 447 -24.66 -22.63 0.24
CA GLN A 447 -24.16 -21.54 -0.60
C GLN A 447 -23.83 -22.04 -2.01
N VAL A 448 -23.18 -23.21 -2.12
CA VAL A 448 -22.78 -23.81 -3.41
C VAL A 448 -23.90 -24.67 -3.99
N GLN A 449 -24.65 -25.37 -3.14
CA GLN A 449 -25.74 -26.28 -3.51
C GLN A 449 -25.30 -27.35 -4.52
N GLY A 450 -24.03 -27.75 -4.47
CA GLY A 450 -23.53 -28.82 -5.31
C GLY A 450 -23.81 -30.19 -4.69
N THR A 451 -23.75 -31.22 -5.52
CA THR A 451 -23.80 -32.61 -5.09
C THR A 451 -22.47 -33.29 -5.40
N ILE A 452 -21.92 -33.99 -4.42
CA ILE A 452 -20.73 -34.82 -4.60
C ILE A 452 -21.18 -36.27 -4.68
N GLN A 453 -20.79 -36.97 -5.75
CA GLN A 453 -20.93 -38.41 -5.88
C GLN A 453 -19.52 -39.02 -5.88
N GLU A 454 -19.22 -39.86 -4.89
CA GLU A 454 -17.97 -40.63 -4.90
C GLU A 454 -18.00 -41.67 -6.03
N ILE A 455 -16.94 -41.69 -6.85
CA ILE A 455 -16.73 -42.71 -7.87
C ILE A 455 -15.77 -43.77 -7.31
N ASP A 456 -14.68 -43.30 -6.70
CA ASP A 456 -13.69 -44.11 -6.00
C ASP A 456 -13.07 -43.30 -4.84
N ASN A 457 -12.06 -43.86 -4.16
CA ASN A 457 -11.44 -43.24 -2.98
C ASN A 457 -10.77 -41.89 -3.26
N GLU A 458 -10.38 -41.61 -4.50
CA GLU A 458 -9.66 -40.40 -4.90
C GLU A 458 -10.48 -39.54 -5.87
N THR A 459 -11.50 -40.09 -6.52
CA THR A 459 -12.28 -39.41 -7.55
C THR A 459 -13.72 -39.23 -7.09
N CYS A 460 -14.18 -37.98 -7.12
CA CYS A 460 -15.58 -37.65 -6.94
C CYS A 460 -16.11 -36.83 -8.12
N LYS A 461 -17.38 -37.01 -8.45
CA LYS A 461 -18.11 -36.20 -9.41
C LYS A 461 -18.81 -35.09 -8.65
N PHE A 462 -18.40 -33.86 -8.90
CA PHE A 462 -19.07 -32.67 -8.39
C PHE A 462 -20.03 -32.14 -9.45
N THR A 463 -21.31 -32.08 -9.13
CA THR A 463 -22.32 -31.42 -9.97
C THR A 463 -22.73 -30.13 -9.29
N ASN A 464 -22.52 -28.99 -9.96
CA ASN A 464 -22.93 -27.69 -9.43
C ASN A 464 -24.46 -27.51 -9.55
N TYR A 465 -25.00 -26.44 -8.99
CA TYR A 465 -26.45 -26.20 -9.03
C TYR A 465 -27.01 -25.92 -10.44
N LEU A 466 -26.14 -25.60 -11.42
CA LEU A 466 -26.52 -25.45 -12.83
C LEU A 466 -26.66 -26.82 -13.54
N GLY A 467 -26.30 -27.92 -12.87
CA GLY A 467 -26.29 -29.27 -13.43
C GLY A 467 -25.01 -29.61 -14.18
N GLU A 468 -24.03 -28.70 -14.20
CA GLU A 468 -22.73 -28.94 -14.82
C GLU A 468 -21.92 -29.87 -13.92
N SER A 469 -21.35 -30.93 -14.50
CA SER A 469 -20.62 -31.94 -13.75
C SER A 469 -19.14 -31.93 -14.07
N TYR A 470 -18.33 -32.10 -13.03
CA TYR A 470 -16.87 -32.04 -13.09
C TYR A 470 -16.28 -33.21 -12.31
N LEU A 471 -15.19 -33.79 -12.82
CA LEU A 471 -14.46 -34.83 -12.11
C LEU A 471 -13.40 -34.17 -11.22
N LEU A 472 -13.47 -34.43 -9.92
CA LEU A 472 -12.53 -33.93 -8.93
C LEU A 472 -11.70 -35.10 -8.39
N LYS A 473 -10.42 -35.13 -8.75
CA LYS A 473 -9.41 -36.11 -8.30
C LYS A 473 -8.61 -35.52 -7.16
N ILE A 474 -8.58 -36.17 -6.00
CA ILE A 474 -7.95 -35.69 -4.78
C ILE A 474 -6.86 -36.67 -4.37
N ASP A 475 -5.61 -36.20 -4.41
CA ASP A 475 -4.41 -36.95 -4.02
C ASP A 475 -3.89 -36.42 -2.66
N LYS A 476 -3.69 -37.32 -1.68
CA LYS A 476 -3.16 -36.99 -0.34
C LYS A 476 -1.66 -37.25 -0.20
N THR A 477 -0.91 -37.28 -1.29
CA THR A 477 0.52 -37.58 -1.26
C THR A 477 1.31 -36.41 -0.65
N PRO A 478 2.06 -36.63 0.45
CA PRO A 478 2.91 -35.58 1.02
C PRO A 478 4.03 -35.21 0.04
N LEU A 479 4.38 -33.92 0.00
CA LEU A 479 5.59 -33.49 -0.68
C LEU A 479 6.82 -33.92 0.13
N PRO A 480 7.94 -34.27 -0.54
CA PRO A 480 9.20 -34.54 0.15
C PRO A 480 9.60 -33.37 1.05
N ASN A 481 10.04 -33.68 2.28
CA ASN A 481 10.46 -32.68 3.27
C ASN A 481 11.53 -31.72 2.74
N GLU A 482 12.39 -32.19 1.85
CA GLU A 482 13.40 -31.38 1.17
C GLU A 482 12.77 -30.20 0.43
N LEU A 483 11.59 -30.36 -0.18
CA LEU A 483 10.91 -29.29 -0.90
C LEU A 483 10.26 -28.26 0.02
N LEU A 484 9.82 -28.71 1.20
CA LEU A 484 9.17 -27.87 2.20
C LEU A 484 10.18 -27.16 3.11
N SER A 485 11.41 -27.69 3.20
CA SER A 485 12.50 -27.14 4.00
C SER A 485 12.90 -25.72 3.55
N PRO A 486 13.47 -24.89 4.46
CA PRO A 486 14.07 -23.61 4.09
C PRO A 486 15.04 -23.75 2.91
N LEU A 487 15.19 -22.69 2.13
CA LEU A 487 16.17 -22.72 1.04
C LEU A 487 17.58 -22.85 1.61
N SER A 488 18.31 -23.90 1.20
CA SER A 488 19.72 -24.07 1.49
C SER A 488 20.53 -23.09 0.64
N LEU A 489 21.31 -22.22 1.28
CA LEU A 489 22.09 -21.19 0.61
C LEU A 489 23.58 -21.56 0.46
N GLY A 490 23.97 -22.80 0.78
CA GLY A 490 25.37 -23.25 0.70
C GLY A 490 26.33 -22.41 1.55
N GLY A 491 25.90 -21.92 2.71
CA GLY A 491 26.68 -21.05 3.59
C GLY A 491 26.72 -19.56 3.19
N SER A 492 26.34 -19.21 1.95
CA SER A 492 26.33 -17.82 1.47
C SER A 492 24.94 -17.18 1.65
N TYR A 493 24.81 -16.21 2.55
CA TYR A 493 23.58 -15.42 2.70
C TYR A 493 23.46 -14.28 1.68
N SER A 494 24.14 -14.39 0.54
CA SER A 494 24.06 -13.39 -0.53
C SER A 494 22.70 -13.47 -1.23
N SER A 495 22.25 -12.34 -1.79
CA SER A 495 21.04 -12.34 -2.59
C SER A 495 21.14 -13.19 -3.85
N LYS A 496 22.34 -13.27 -4.48
CA LYS A 496 22.60 -14.12 -5.64
C LYS A 496 22.42 -15.60 -5.24
N ALA A 497 22.92 -16.02 -4.09
CA ALA A 497 22.70 -17.36 -3.55
C ALA A 497 21.22 -17.65 -3.25
N GLN A 498 20.49 -16.71 -2.65
CA GLN A 498 19.05 -16.86 -2.44
C GLN A 498 18.26 -16.99 -3.75
N ALA A 499 18.59 -16.18 -4.74
CA ALA A 499 18.00 -16.25 -6.08
C ALA A 499 18.29 -17.61 -6.74
N ALA A 500 19.55 -18.05 -6.74
CA ALA A 500 19.97 -19.34 -7.27
C ALA A 500 19.29 -20.51 -6.56
N ALA A 501 19.25 -20.51 -5.22
CA ALA A 501 18.57 -21.53 -4.43
C ALA A 501 17.06 -21.59 -4.72
N SER A 502 16.43 -20.43 -4.92
CA SER A 502 15.02 -20.35 -5.31
C SER A 502 14.79 -20.93 -6.71
N LYS A 503 15.66 -20.60 -7.68
CA LYS A 503 15.62 -21.13 -9.05
C LYS A 503 15.82 -22.65 -9.06
N ASN A 504 16.82 -23.14 -8.34
CA ASN A 504 17.12 -24.57 -8.24
C ASN A 504 15.97 -25.35 -7.62
N ARG A 505 15.37 -24.84 -6.53
CA ARG A 505 14.19 -25.45 -5.91
C ARG A 505 12.99 -25.44 -6.86
N ALA A 506 12.76 -24.34 -7.60
CA ALA A 506 11.69 -24.28 -8.60
C ALA A 506 11.89 -25.31 -9.73
N ARG A 507 13.10 -25.42 -10.30
CA ARG A 507 13.45 -26.41 -11.33
C ARG A 507 13.36 -27.85 -10.83
N LEU A 508 13.73 -28.11 -9.58
CA LEU A 508 13.59 -29.44 -8.97
C LEU A 508 12.11 -29.86 -8.90
N ILE A 509 11.24 -28.96 -8.43
CA ILE A 509 9.79 -29.19 -8.36
C ILE A 509 9.20 -29.37 -9.76
N GLU A 510 9.59 -28.51 -10.71
CA GLU A 510 9.19 -28.62 -12.11
C GLU A 510 9.53 -30.02 -12.66
N ARG A 511 10.78 -30.47 -12.53
CA ARG A 511 11.22 -31.80 -13.01
C ARG A 511 10.43 -32.94 -12.35
N GLN A 512 10.20 -32.86 -11.04
CA GLN A 512 9.44 -33.88 -10.31
C GLN A 512 7.98 -33.98 -10.78
N LEU A 513 7.37 -32.85 -11.13
CA LEU A 513 5.96 -32.81 -11.57
C LEU A 513 5.80 -32.98 -13.09
N ALA A 514 6.79 -32.59 -13.89
CA ALA A 514 6.77 -32.71 -15.36
C ALA A 514 6.74 -34.17 -15.83
N MET A 515 7.21 -35.10 -15.00
CA MET A 515 7.10 -36.55 -15.27
C MET A 515 5.65 -37.06 -15.27
N GLN A 516 4.68 -36.27 -14.83
CA GLN A 516 3.26 -36.65 -14.82
C GLN A 516 2.58 -36.22 -16.13
N PRO A 517 2.18 -37.16 -17.01
CA PRO A 517 1.54 -36.81 -18.28
C PRO A 517 0.32 -35.91 -18.02
N LYS A 518 0.19 -34.80 -18.76
CA LYS A 518 -0.92 -33.86 -18.65
C LYS A 518 -1.98 -34.17 -19.72
N PRO A 519 -3.15 -34.71 -19.36
CA PRO A 519 -4.30 -34.71 -20.24
C PRO A 519 -4.66 -33.27 -20.59
N SER A 520 -5.05 -33.02 -21.84
CA SER A 520 -5.38 -31.67 -22.32
C SER A 520 -6.53 -31.00 -21.56
N ASN A 521 -7.41 -31.79 -20.92
CA ASN A 521 -8.58 -31.33 -20.17
C ASN A 521 -8.41 -31.35 -18.63
N GLU A 522 -7.18 -31.42 -18.11
CA GLU A 522 -6.93 -31.49 -16.66
C GLU A 522 -6.37 -30.17 -16.09
N LYS A 523 -7.05 -29.61 -15.09
CA LYS A 523 -6.59 -28.47 -14.29
C LYS A 523 -6.03 -28.95 -12.96
N ARG A 524 -4.85 -28.46 -12.57
CA ARG A 524 -4.06 -29.02 -11.45
C ARG A 524 -3.78 -27.98 -10.38
N GLY A 525 -4.06 -28.33 -9.13
CA GLY A 525 -3.85 -27.48 -7.97
C GLY A 525 -3.27 -28.25 -6.80
N ILE A 526 -2.55 -27.57 -5.92
CA ILE A 526 -2.00 -28.16 -4.69
C ILE A 526 -2.26 -27.26 -3.49
N ILE A 527 -2.67 -27.87 -2.38
CA ILE A 527 -2.66 -27.25 -1.05
C ILE A 527 -1.43 -27.76 -0.29
N ILE A 528 -0.62 -26.83 0.20
CA ILE A 528 0.62 -27.11 0.91
C ILE A 528 0.55 -26.51 2.31
N GLU A 529 0.67 -27.36 3.32
CA GLU A 529 0.90 -26.91 4.69
C GLU A 529 2.37 -26.55 4.86
N LEU A 530 2.63 -25.27 5.15
CA LEU A 530 3.98 -24.73 5.25
C LEU A 530 4.15 -23.91 6.52
N VAL A 531 5.16 -24.24 7.31
CA VAL A 531 5.48 -23.47 8.52
C VAL A 531 5.94 -22.08 8.14
N ASN A 532 5.58 -21.08 8.95
CA ASN A 532 6.07 -19.73 8.74
C ASN A 532 7.54 -19.61 9.18
N TYR A 533 8.46 -19.85 8.24
CA TYR A 533 9.91 -19.81 8.50
C TYR A 533 10.42 -18.46 9.04
N ARG A 534 9.65 -17.38 8.85
CA ARG A 534 9.98 -16.06 9.40
C ARG A 534 9.78 -15.96 10.92
N ASN A 535 9.03 -16.90 11.49
CA ASN A 535 8.77 -16.95 12.93
C ASN A 535 9.80 -17.82 13.69
N PHE A 536 10.60 -18.64 13.00
CA PHE A 536 11.67 -19.40 13.64
C PHE A 536 12.75 -18.44 14.15
N GLU A 537 13.49 -18.89 15.17
CA GLU A 537 14.47 -18.10 15.92
C GLU A 537 15.17 -17.05 15.05
N LYS A 538 15.00 -15.76 15.40
CA LYS A 538 15.54 -14.60 14.64
C LYS A 538 17.03 -14.72 14.30
N ARG A 539 17.76 -15.58 15.02
CA ARG A 539 19.18 -15.87 14.83
C ARG A 539 19.47 -16.71 13.57
N LYS A 540 18.60 -17.64 13.18
CA LYS A 540 18.87 -18.61 12.08
C LYS A 540 18.49 -18.12 10.68
N ARG A 541 17.86 -16.94 10.54
CA ARG A 541 17.46 -16.31 9.25
C ARG A 541 17.11 -17.33 8.14
N LEU A 542 16.15 -18.21 8.44
CA LEU A 542 15.73 -19.23 7.49
C LEU A 542 15.04 -18.57 6.30
N THR A 543 15.47 -18.93 5.10
CA THR A 543 14.91 -18.38 3.86
C THR A 543 13.64 -19.12 3.49
N ASP A 544 12.54 -18.37 3.44
CA ASP A 544 11.18 -18.84 3.13
C ASP A 544 11.10 -19.41 1.69
N PRO A 545 10.83 -20.73 1.50
CA PRO A 545 10.83 -21.39 0.20
C PRO A 545 9.54 -21.16 -0.59
N LYS A 546 8.52 -20.49 -0.01
CA LYS A 546 7.17 -20.36 -0.58
C LYS A 546 7.16 -19.87 -2.04
N ALA A 547 7.97 -18.86 -2.36
CA ALA A 547 8.03 -18.30 -3.72
C ALA A 547 8.61 -19.32 -4.72
N ALA A 548 9.70 -19.99 -4.36
CA ALA A 548 10.32 -21.03 -5.18
C ALA A 548 9.39 -22.22 -5.42
N ILE A 549 8.66 -22.64 -4.37
CA ILE A 549 7.63 -23.68 -4.48
C ILE A 549 6.55 -23.25 -5.46
N ARG A 550 6.05 -22.01 -5.35
CA ARG A 550 5.01 -21.50 -6.25
C ARG A 550 5.47 -21.46 -7.70
N TRP A 551 6.69 -20.98 -7.98
CA TRP A 551 7.24 -20.93 -9.34
C TRP A 551 7.44 -22.33 -9.91
N GLY A 552 8.01 -23.27 -9.15
CA GLY A 552 8.19 -24.65 -9.62
C GLY A 552 6.88 -25.36 -9.96
N HIS A 553 5.83 -25.14 -9.16
CA HIS A 553 4.49 -25.63 -9.48
C HIS A 553 3.93 -24.95 -10.72
N ALA A 554 4.07 -23.62 -10.85
CA ALA A 554 3.60 -22.89 -12.03
C ALA A 554 4.28 -23.34 -13.32
N TYR A 555 5.59 -23.62 -13.29
CA TYR A 555 6.35 -24.20 -14.41
C TYR A 555 5.82 -25.57 -14.82
N ALA A 556 5.34 -26.35 -13.86
CA ALA A 556 4.66 -27.63 -14.10
C ALA A 556 3.16 -27.51 -14.42
N ASN A 557 2.61 -26.30 -14.61
CA ASN A 557 1.18 -26.03 -14.78
C ASN A 557 0.30 -26.45 -13.59
N TRP A 558 0.80 -26.25 -12.36
CA TRP A 558 0.07 -26.42 -11.11
C TRP A 558 -0.12 -25.07 -10.41
N VAL A 559 -1.33 -24.77 -9.97
CA VAL A 559 -1.55 -23.65 -9.02
C VAL A 559 -1.26 -24.13 -7.60
N SER A 560 -0.77 -23.23 -6.73
CA SER A 560 -0.33 -23.62 -5.39
C SER A 560 -0.87 -22.67 -4.33
N GLN A 561 -1.53 -23.26 -3.33
CA GLN A 561 -2.01 -22.53 -2.17
C GLN A 561 -1.39 -23.04 -0.88
N PHE A 562 -1.11 -22.10 0.01
CA PHE A 562 -0.37 -22.36 1.24
C PHE A 562 -1.23 -22.08 2.46
N LEU A 563 -1.19 -22.98 3.44
CA LEU A 563 -1.77 -22.76 4.77
C LEU A 563 -0.72 -22.97 5.84
N GLN A 564 -0.89 -22.25 6.95
CA GLN A 564 -0.06 -22.47 8.14
C GLN A 564 -0.64 -23.62 8.95
N PRO A 565 0.22 -24.49 9.51
CA PRO A 565 -0.24 -25.58 10.33
C PRO A 565 -1.02 -25.11 11.54
N GLU A 566 -1.76 -26.04 12.14
CA GLU A 566 -2.34 -25.83 13.45
C GLU A 566 -1.23 -25.46 14.46
N ARG A 567 -1.49 -24.46 15.30
CA ARG A 567 -0.53 -24.06 16.34
C ARG A 567 -0.58 -25.11 17.44
N GLU A 568 0.59 -25.51 17.97
CA GLU A 568 0.80 -26.44 19.10
C GLU A 568 -0.46 -27.17 19.58
N TYR A 569 -0.54 -28.45 19.23
CA TYR A 569 -1.58 -29.38 19.67
C TYR A 569 -1.68 -29.38 21.19
N ILE A 570 -2.80 -28.92 21.74
CA ILE A 570 -3.13 -29.16 23.15
C ILE A 570 -3.63 -30.59 23.21
N ASN A 571 -2.87 -31.50 23.85
CA ASN A 571 -3.25 -32.90 23.90
C ASN A 571 -4.59 -33.04 24.66
N PRO A 572 -5.63 -33.66 24.07
CA PRO A 572 -6.88 -34.00 24.77
C PRO A 572 -6.67 -34.81 26.06
N GLU A 573 -5.53 -35.50 26.19
CA GLU A 573 -5.14 -36.24 27.40
C GLU A 573 -4.56 -35.34 28.50
N ASP A 574 -4.11 -34.12 28.18
CA ASP A 574 -3.72 -33.09 29.18
C ASP A 574 -4.94 -32.56 29.96
N PHE A 575 -6.14 -33.03 29.60
CA PHE A 575 -7.37 -32.86 30.34
C PHE A 575 -7.59 -34.06 31.27
N ALA A 576 -6.68 -34.23 32.24
CA ALA A 576 -6.78 -35.24 33.31
C ALA A 576 -8.17 -35.21 34.01
N PRO A 577 -8.62 -36.32 34.63
CA PRO A 577 -9.86 -36.33 35.40
C PRO A 577 -9.82 -35.24 36.47
N ILE A 578 -10.76 -34.31 36.35
CA ILE A 578 -10.93 -33.16 37.24
C ILE A 578 -11.67 -33.60 38.49
N ASP A 579 -11.24 -33.16 39.67
CA ASP A 579 -12.11 -33.20 40.86
C ASP A 579 -13.25 -32.21 40.61
N PRO A 580 -14.52 -32.67 40.48
CA PRO A 580 -15.64 -31.77 40.23
C PRO A 580 -15.88 -30.78 41.37
N ASN A 581 -15.31 -31.01 42.56
CA ASN A 581 -15.38 -30.11 43.70
C ASN A 581 -14.27 -29.05 43.72
N ASP A 582 -13.20 -29.20 42.91
CA ASP A 582 -12.14 -28.20 42.79
C ASP A 582 -12.51 -27.17 41.71
N GLU A 583 -13.11 -26.06 42.15
CA GLU A 583 -13.55 -24.95 41.29
C GLU A 583 -12.40 -24.39 40.41
N LYS A 584 -11.15 -24.42 40.89
CA LYS A 584 -9.99 -23.91 40.15
C LYS A 584 -9.63 -24.84 38.99
N GLN A 585 -9.70 -26.15 39.19
CA GLN A 585 -9.46 -27.11 38.12
C GLN A 585 -10.59 -27.08 37.07
N VAL A 586 -11.85 -26.97 37.51
CA VAL A 586 -13.01 -26.83 36.61
C VAL A 586 -12.88 -25.58 35.73
N LYS A 587 -12.54 -24.42 36.32
CA LYS A 587 -12.31 -23.17 35.55
C LYS A 587 -11.15 -23.30 34.55
N THR A 588 -10.06 -23.95 34.95
CA THR A 588 -8.89 -24.19 34.09
C THR A 588 -9.24 -25.10 32.92
N TYR A 589 -9.96 -26.20 33.18
CA TYR A 589 -10.47 -27.12 32.16
C TYR A 589 -11.38 -26.41 31.17
N GLN A 590 -12.37 -25.64 31.65
CA GLN A 590 -13.28 -24.89 30.78
C GLN A 590 -12.54 -23.85 29.93
N SER A 591 -11.53 -23.17 30.50
CA SER A 591 -10.69 -22.22 29.77
C SER A 591 -9.90 -22.91 28.64
N LYS A 592 -9.21 -24.03 28.94
CA LYS A 592 -8.47 -24.82 27.95
C LYS A 592 -9.39 -25.37 26.85
N LYS A 593 -10.57 -25.88 27.22
CA LYS A 593 -11.58 -26.38 26.27
C LYS A 593 -12.09 -25.28 25.34
N ASN A 594 -12.38 -24.10 25.88
CA ASN A 594 -12.78 -22.93 25.10
C ASN A 594 -11.65 -22.44 24.17
N GLN A 595 -10.40 -22.50 24.62
CA GLN A 595 -9.23 -22.17 23.81
C GLN A 595 -9.07 -23.16 22.65
N LEU A 596 -9.13 -24.46 22.90
CA LEU A 596 -9.08 -25.52 21.88
C LEU A 596 -10.20 -25.34 20.85
N ASN A 597 -11.45 -25.17 21.29
CA ASN A 597 -12.58 -24.91 20.39
C ASN A 597 -12.37 -23.65 19.54
N SER A 598 -11.81 -22.59 20.11
CA SER A 598 -11.47 -21.37 19.38
C SER A 598 -10.33 -21.58 18.39
N GLN A 599 -9.36 -22.45 18.70
CA GLN A 599 -8.26 -22.81 17.80
C GLN A 599 -8.77 -23.65 16.63
N ASN A 600 -9.56 -24.69 16.90
CA ASN A 600 -10.16 -25.55 15.88
C ASN A 600 -11.04 -24.75 14.92
N LYS A 601 -11.91 -23.87 15.45
CA LYS A 601 -12.73 -22.97 14.61
C LYS A 601 -11.84 -22.05 13.75
N ALA A 602 -10.77 -21.49 14.33
CA ALA A 602 -9.85 -20.64 13.60
C ALA A 602 -9.04 -21.42 12.55
N TYR A 603 -8.69 -22.69 12.79
CA TYR A 603 -8.00 -23.54 11.82
C TYR A 603 -8.93 -23.97 10.70
N LYS A 604 -10.15 -24.43 11.01
CA LYS A 604 -11.20 -24.70 10.02
C LYS A 604 -11.42 -23.51 9.08
N ALA A 605 -11.51 -22.29 9.62
CA ALA A 605 -11.62 -21.07 8.81
C ALA A 605 -10.36 -20.83 7.94
N ARG A 606 -9.16 -21.13 8.42
CA ARG A 606 -7.93 -21.05 7.60
C ARG A 606 -7.95 -22.08 6.46
N CYS A 607 -8.36 -23.31 6.74
CA CYS A 607 -8.52 -24.37 5.75
C CYS A 607 -9.53 -23.98 4.67
N LEU A 608 -10.72 -23.51 5.07
CA LEU A 608 -11.74 -23.04 4.15
C LEU A 608 -11.22 -21.91 3.24
N ASN A 609 -10.53 -20.92 3.81
CA ASN A 609 -9.96 -19.83 3.02
C ASN A 609 -8.86 -20.29 2.06
N ALA A 610 -8.04 -21.27 2.45
CA ALA A 610 -7.06 -21.87 1.54
C ALA A 610 -7.75 -22.64 0.40
N ILE A 611 -8.81 -23.40 0.70
CA ILE A 611 -9.61 -24.11 -0.30
C ILE A 611 -10.25 -23.12 -1.28
N LEU A 612 -10.93 -22.10 -0.77
CA LEU A 612 -11.59 -21.08 -1.58
C LEU A 612 -10.60 -20.34 -2.50
N ASP A 613 -9.43 -19.98 -1.97
CA ASP A 613 -8.40 -19.31 -2.77
C ASP A 613 -7.78 -20.26 -3.81
N LEU A 614 -7.62 -21.55 -3.51
CA LEU A 614 -7.21 -22.54 -4.51
C LEU A 614 -8.27 -22.70 -5.60
N MET A 615 -9.56 -22.80 -5.24
CA MET A 615 -10.67 -22.87 -6.21
C MET A 615 -10.68 -21.66 -7.15
N ARG A 616 -10.43 -20.46 -6.60
CA ARG A 616 -10.24 -19.24 -7.39
C ARG A 616 -9.08 -19.34 -8.37
N GLN A 617 -7.93 -19.81 -7.89
CA GLN A 617 -6.73 -19.97 -8.70
C GLN A 617 -6.93 -21.00 -9.82
N LEU A 618 -7.69 -22.07 -9.57
CA LEU A 618 -8.10 -23.08 -10.55
C LEU A 618 -9.18 -22.59 -11.53
N ASN A 619 -9.73 -21.39 -11.31
CA ASN A 619 -10.88 -20.89 -12.04
C ASN A 619 -12.07 -21.88 -11.96
N PHE A 620 -12.26 -22.49 -10.79
CA PHE A 620 -13.17 -23.61 -10.58
C PHE A 620 -14.64 -23.16 -10.69
N PRO A 621 -15.47 -23.83 -11.50
CA PRO A 621 -16.85 -23.45 -11.75
C PRO A 621 -17.77 -23.93 -10.61
N LEU A 622 -17.82 -23.17 -9.52
CA LEU A 622 -18.75 -23.40 -8.40
C LEU A 622 -20.23 -23.25 -8.80
N GLY A 623 -20.49 -22.84 -10.04
CA GLY A 623 -21.78 -22.43 -10.53
C GLY A 623 -22.18 -21.04 -10.04
N ILE A 624 -21.62 -20.50 -8.96
CA ILE A 624 -22.12 -19.25 -8.37
C ILE A 624 -21.64 -18.05 -9.21
N PRO A 625 -22.49 -17.32 -9.94
CA PRO A 625 -22.04 -16.18 -10.70
C PRO A 625 -21.61 -15.05 -9.77
N PHE A 626 -20.66 -14.24 -10.21
CA PHE A 626 -20.24 -13.04 -9.47
C PHE A 626 -21.34 -11.98 -9.34
N TYR A 627 -22.33 -12.04 -10.25
CA TYR A 627 -23.45 -11.13 -10.30
C TYR A 627 -24.71 -11.88 -10.75
N THR A 628 -25.80 -11.77 -9.99
CA THR A 628 -27.11 -12.33 -10.32
C THR A 628 -28.19 -11.27 -10.56
N GLY A 629 -27.85 -9.99 -10.40
CA GLY A 629 -28.84 -8.91 -10.33
C GLY A 629 -29.65 -8.84 -9.03
N PHE A 630 -30.43 -7.78 -8.89
CA PHE A 630 -31.23 -7.48 -7.70
C PHE A 630 -32.70 -7.20 -8.08
N TYR A 631 -33.64 -7.70 -7.29
CA TYR A 631 -35.06 -7.33 -7.46
C TYR A 631 -35.26 -5.87 -7.05
N ASN A 632 -36.22 -5.20 -7.69
CA ASN A 632 -36.58 -3.80 -7.40
C ASN A 632 -35.43 -2.80 -7.57
N THR A 633 -34.54 -3.05 -8.53
CA THR A 633 -33.42 -2.17 -8.91
C THR A 633 -33.43 -1.95 -10.42
N SER A 634 -32.83 -0.86 -10.91
CA SER A 634 -32.60 -0.61 -12.34
C SER A 634 -31.39 -1.36 -12.90
N LEU A 635 -30.67 -2.11 -12.07
CA LEU A 635 -29.50 -2.87 -12.47
C LEU A 635 -29.81 -3.92 -13.56
N PRO A 636 -28.91 -4.09 -14.54
CA PRO A 636 -29.13 -5.01 -15.66
C PRO A 636 -29.15 -6.47 -15.20
N GLN A 637 -29.77 -7.35 -15.98
CA GLN A 637 -29.73 -8.80 -15.70
C GLN A 637 -28.35 -9.40 -15.96
N ASN A 638 -27.75 -9.02 -17.09
CA ASN A 638 -26.43 -9.44 -17.51
C ASN A 638 -25.46 -8.27 -17.32
N LEU A 639 -24.37 -8.51 -16.61
CA LEU A 639 -23.35 -7.51 -16.34
C LEU A 639 -21.96 -8.10 -16.53
N ASP A 640 -21.23 -7.61 -17.53
CA ASP A 640 -19.81 -7.89 -17.68
C ASP A 640 -19.04 -7.05 -16.65
N ILE A 641 -17.99 -7.61 -16.05
CA ILE A 641 -17.16 -6.88 -15.07
C ILE A 641 -15.71 -6.91 -15.53
N VAL A 642 -15.09 -5.74 -15.62
CA VAL A 642 -13.73 -5.56 -16.12
C VAL A 642 -12.90 -4.80 -15.08
N SER A 643 -11.63 -5.15 -14.94
CA SER A 643 -10.67 -4.37 -14.14
C SER A 643 -9.32 -4.29 -14.84
N ILE A 644 -8.66 -3.14 -14.70
CA ILE A 644 -7.31 -2.88 -15.22
C ILE A 644 -6.34 -2.91 -14.05
N ARG A 645 -5.19 -3.56 -14.24
CA ARG A 645 -4.10 -3.53 -13.25
C ARG A 645 -2.74 -3.50 -13.91
N ILE A 646 -1.82 -2.78 -13.28
CA ILE A 646 -0.39 -2.79 -13.60
C ILE A 646 0.35 -3.39 -12.41
N ILE A 647 0.86 -4.61 -12.58
CA ILE A 647 1.70 -5.26 -11.57
C ILE A 647 3.07 -4.58 -11.61
N ARG A 648 3.51 -3.99 -10.49
CA ARG A 648 4.84 -3.37 -10.34
C ARG A 648 5.60 -4.02 -9.19
N LEU A 649 6.68 -4.70 -9.51
CA LEU A 649 7.55 -5.38 -8.56
C LEU A 649 8.95 -4.77 -8.67
N ASN A 650 9.37 -4.05 -7.63
CA ASN A 650 10.75 -3.55 -7.56
C ASN A 650 11.71 -4.70 -7.23
N ALA A 651 12.92 -4.63 -7.80
CA ALA A 651 14.06 -5.43 -7.35
C ALA A 651 14.33 -5.13 -5.87
N ARG A 652 14.34 -6.17 -5.04
CA ARG A 652 14.62 -6.03 -3.60
C ARG A 652 16.08 -6.32 -3.27
N ASN A 653 16.75 -7.06 -4.15
CA ASN A 653 18.00 -7.74 -3.90
C ASN A 653 18.88 -7.68 -5.16
N ARG A 654 20.22 -7.79 -5.03
CA ARG A 654 21.11 -7.95 -6.20
C ARG A 654 20.81 -9.30 -6.87
N GLY A 655 20.56 -9.28 -8.18
CA GLY A 655 20.12 -10.45 -8.96
C GLY A 655 18.60 -10.53 -9.15
N GLU A 656 17.83 -9.57 -8.63
CA GLU A 656 16.42 -9.40 -9.00
C GLU A 656 16.26 -8.28 -10.04
N THR A 657 15.29 -8.42 -10.95
CA THR A 657 14.86 -7.36 -11.86
C THR A 657 13.61 -6.64 -11.37
N LYS A 658 13.48 -5.38 -11.82
CA LYS A 658 12.21 -4.67 -11.76
C LYS A 658 11.27 -5.29 -12.81
N VAL A 659 10.03 -5.56 -12.42
CA VAL A 659 8.99 -6.12 -13.30
C VAL A 659 7.76 -5.22 -13.28
N VAL A 660 7.23 -4.92 -14.46
CA VAL A 660 6.07 -4.10 -14.76
C VAL A 660 5.25 -4.84 -15.81
N ILE A 661 4.05 -5.31 -15.44
CA ILE A 661 3.16 -6.07 -16.33
C ILE A 661 1.77 -5.43 -16.31
N PRO A 662 1.29 -4.81 -17.41
CA PRO A 662 -0.10 -4.40 -17.52
C PRO A 662 -0.98 -5.63 -17.83
N LEU A 663 -2.19 -5.68 -17.28
CA LEU A 663 -3.17 -6.72 -17.57
C LEU A 663 -4.60 -6.23 -17.38
N LEU A 664 -5.55 -6.91 -18.01
CA LEU A 664 -6.99 -6.75 -17.78
C LEU A 664 -7.57 -8.06 -17.26
N ILE A 665 -8.61 -7.98 -16.43
CA ILE A 665 -9.44 -9.13 -16.06
C ILE A 665 -10.87 -8.86 -16.50
N LYS A 666 -11.50 -9.84 -17.15
CA LYS A 666 -12.92 -9.85 -17.53
C LYS A 666 -13.64 -10.99 -16.81
N ILE A 667 -14.83 -10.69 -16.33
CA ILE A 667 -15.85 -11.64 -15.91
C ILE A 667 -17.03 -11.48 -16.86
N PRO A 668 -17.22 -12.39 -17.83
CA PRO A 668 -18.33 -12.31 -18.77
C PRO A 668 -19.65 -12.68 -18.09
N SER A 669 -20.72 -11.98 -18.45
CA SER A 669 -22.08 -12.26 -17.98
C SER A 669 -22.70 -13.50 -18.61
N GLU A 670 -22.32 -13.81 -19.85
CA GLU A 670 -22.91 -14.90 -20.66
C GLU A 670 -22.70 -16.28 -20.06
N ASN A 671 -21.61 -16.48 -19.30
CA ASN A 671 -21.22 -17.83 -18.93
C ASN A 671 -21.95 -18.38 -17.71
N ASN A 672 -22.72 -17.59 -16.94
CA ASN A 672 -23.30 -17.96 -15.62
C ASN A 672 -22.30 -18.65 -14.64
N SER A 673 -21.05 -18.81 -15.04
CA SER A 673 -20.01 -19.58 -14.40
C SER A 673 -19.09 -18.59 -13.70
N SER A 674 -18.52 -19.00 -12.57
CA SER A 674 -17.57 -18.21 -11.78
C SER A 674 -16.22 -18.02 -12.49
N GLN A 675 -16.18 -18.04 -13.82
CA GLN A 675 -14.97 -18.06 -14.61
C GLN A 675 -14.47 -16.64 -14.94
N MET A 676 -13.17 -16.45 -14.77
CA MET A 676 -12.45 -15.23 -15.09
C MET A 676 -11.56 -15.46 -16.32
N GLN A 677 -11.44 -14.42 -17.15
CA GLN A 677 -10.47 -14.34 -18.22
C GLN A 677 -9.49 -13.21 -17.93
N VAL A 678 -8.23 -13.39 -18.32
CA VAL A 678 -7.15 -12.42 -18.13
C VAL A 678 -6.58 -12.10 -19.49
N CYS A 679 -6.46 -10.81 -19.79
CA CYS A 679 -5.72 -10.31 -20.93
C CYS A 679 -4.28 -10.03 -20.50
N LEU A 680 -3.33 -10.74 -21.10
CA LEU A 680 -1.90 -10.52 -20.89
C LEU A 680 -1.26 -9.93 -22.15
N PRO A 681 -0.14 -9.22 -22.03
CA PRO A 681 0.66 -8.86 -23.20
C PRO A 681 1.31 -10.12 -23.78
N GLY A 682 1.22 -10.31 -25.10
CA GLY A 682 1.87 -11.38 -25.84
C GLY A 682 2.72 -10.86 -27.01
N ASP A 683 3.40 -11.76 -27.71
CA ASP A 683 4.34 -11.43 -28.80
C ASP A 683 3.70 -10.60 -29.93
N TYR A 684 2.40 -10.82 -30.18
CA TYR A 684 1.65 -10.16 -31.25
C TYR A 684 0.56 -9.19 -30.74
N GLY A 685 0.45 -8.99 -29.43
CA GLY A 685 -0.57 -8.12 -28.85
C GLY A 685 -1.27 -8.71 -27.62
N PRO A 686 -2.38 -8.10 -27.18
CA PRO A 686 -3.19 -8.61 -26.08
C PRO A 686 -3.68 -10.03 -26.36
N THR A 687 -3.60 -10.92 -25.38
CA THR A 687 -4.09 -12.30 -25.47
C THR A 687 -4.99 -12.61 -24.29
N TRP A 688 -6.25 -12.96 -24.56
CA TRP A 688 -7.23 -13.35 -23.55
C TRP A 688 -7.14 -14.85 -23.27
N ILE A 689 -6.86 -15.22 -22.03
CA ILE A 689 -6.74 -16.61 -21.57
C ILE A 689 -7.51 -16.84 -20.27
N PRO A 690 -7.86 -18.09 -19.91
CA PRO A 690 -8.42 -18.41 -18.61
C PRO A 690 -7.53 -17.95 -17.45
N TYR A 691 -8.16 -17.58 -16.32
CA TYR A 691 -7.43 -17.05 -15.17
C TYR A 691 -6.34 -17.98 -14.63
N ASP A 692 -6.62 -19.28 -14.57
CA ASP A 692 -5.66 -20.30 -14.12
C ASP A 692 -4.44 -20.38 -15.04
N GLU A 693 -4.65 -20.40 -16.36
CA GLU A 693 -3.57 -20.42 -17.35
C GLU A 693 -2.70 -19.16 -17.27
N SER A 694 -3.32 -18.00 -16.98
CA SER A 694 -2.58 -16.75 -16.81
C SER A 694 -1.56 -16.79 -15.68
N LEU A 695 -1.81 -17.56 -14.62
CA LEU A 695 -0.87 -17.71 -13.50
C LEU A 695 0.40 -18.44 -13.95
N PHE A 696 0.28 -19.40 -14.87
CA PHE A 696 1.41 -20.12 -15.46
C PHE A 696 2.14 -19.23 -16.46
N THR A 697 1.39 -18.59 -17.37
CA THR A 697 1.97 -17.70 -18.39
C THR A 697 2.80 -16.59 -17.77
N VAL A 698 2.30 -15.93 -16.71
CA VAL A 698 3.02 -14.85 -16.02
C VAL A 698 4.25 -15.37 -15.25
N ALA A 699 4.21 -16.60 -14.73
CA ALA A 699 5.41 -17.21 -14.14
C ALA A 699 6.50 -17.47 -15.19
N MET A 700 6.08 -17.77 -16.43
CA MET A 700 6.93 -17.98 -17.61
C MET A 700 7.26 -16.70 -18.38
N PHE A 701 6.89 -15.52 -17.88
CA PHE A 701 7.43 -14.24 -18.38
C PHE A 701 8.92 -14.14 -17.96
N GLU A 702 9.73 -15.02 -18.52
CA GLU A 702 11.18 -14.91 -18.55
C GLU A 702 11.56 -13.65 -19.36
N GLN A 703 12.84 -13.31 -19.38
CA GLN A 703 13.43 -12.09 -19.99
C GLN A 703 12.99 -11.79 -21.44
N LYS A 704 12.33 -12.74 -22.14
CA LYS A 704 11.73 -12.55 -23.47
C LYS A 704 10.75 -11.38 -23.52
N TYR A 705 9.94 -11.17 -22.48
CA TYR A 705 9.17 -9.94 -22.33
C TYR A 705 10.02 -8.97 -21.52
N ASN A 706 10.49 -7.89 -22.15
CA ASN A 706 11.12 -6.76 -21.46
C ASN A 706 10.16 -6.29 -20.37
N SER A 707 10.34 -6.81 -19.15
CA SER A 707 9.46 -6.58 -18.00
C SER A 707 9.55 -5.15 -17.47
N ASN A 708 10.19 -4.25 -18.20
CA ASN A 708 10.21 -2.83 -17.96
C ASN A 708 9.37 -2.10 -19.01
N TYR A 709 8.08 -2.45 -19.10
CA TYR A 709 7.14 -1.72 -19.96
C TYR A 709 7.19 -0.22 -19.65
N THR A 710 7.36 0.59 -20.69
CA THR A 710 7.24 2.04 -20.59
C THR A 710 5.77 2.45 -20.42
N SER A 711 5.51 3.64 -19.90
CA SER A 711 4.14 4.15 -19.78
C SER A 711 3.40 4.20 -21.13
N GLU A 712 4.11 4.40 -22.24
CA GLU A 712 3.55 4.35 -23.61
C GLU A 712 3.17 2.93 -24.02
N GLN A 713 4.05 1.95 -23.77
CA GLN A 713 3.73 0.54 -24.06
C GLN A 713 2.55 0.04 -23.21
N ILE A 714 2.44 0.49 -21.96
CA ILE A 714 1.29 0.20 -21.08
C ILE A 714 0.00 0.77 -21.70
N LYS A 715 0.01 2.03 -22.14
CA LYS A 715 -1.14 2.66 -22.80
C LYS A 715 -1.55 1.91 -24.07
N ASN A 716 -0.59 1.63 -24.95
CA ASN A 716 -0.82 0.90 -26.20
C ASN A 716 -1.40 -0.51 -25.97
N PHE A 717 -0.92 -1.22 -24.93
CA PHE A 717 -1.48 -2.51 -24.55
C PHE A 717 -2.95 -2.38 -24.12
N VAL A 718 -3.24 -1.43 -23.22
CA VAL A 718 -4.60 -1.24 -22.70
C VAL A 718 -5.56 -0.83 -23.83
N GLU A 719 -5.15 0.09 -24.71
CA GLU A 719 -5.94 0.51 -25.87
C GLU A 719 -6.33 -0.68 -26.77
N ARG A 720 -5.36 -1.53 -27.13
CA ARG A 720 -5.62 -2.73 -27.94
C ARG A 720 -6.48 -3.75 -27.21
N ALA A 721 -6.22 -3.99 -25.93
CA ALA A 721 -6.99 -4.94 -25.14
C ALA A 721 -8.48 -4.55 -25.04
N PHE A 722 -8.78 -3.24 -24.96
CA PHE A 722 -10.16 -2.73 -24.98
C PHE A 722 -10.79 -2.79 -26.37
N ALA A 723 -10.03 -2.56 -27.44
CA ALA A 723 -10.52 -2.73 -28.80
C ALA A 723 -10.97 -4.19 -29.06
N ASP A 724 -10.24 -5.16 -28.52
CA ASP A 724 -10.53 -6.60 -28.65
C ASP A 724 -11.68 -7.09 -27.76
N LEU A 725 -11.99 -6.38 -26.68
CA LEU A 725 -12.94 -6.83 -25.65
C LEU A 725 -14.40 -6.95 -26.16
N GLU A 726 -14.74 -6.30 -27.28
CA GLU A 726 -16.09 -6.20 -27.86
C GLU A 726 -17.21 -6.06 -26.81
N ILE A 727 -17.42 -4.86 -26.29
CA ILE A 727 -18.45 -4.60 -25.28
C ILE A 727 -19.86 -4.75 -25.91
N LYS A 728 -20.49 -5.90 -25.64
CA LYS A 728 -21.86 -6.27 -26.10
C LYS A 728 -22.91 -6.14 -25.01
N ASN A 729 -22.52 -6.32 -23.75
CA ASN A 729 -23.39 -6.24 -22.58
C ASN A 729 -23.07 -4.98 -21.76
N PRO A 730 -24.01 -4.50 -20.90
CA PRO A 730 -23.67 -3.57 -19.84
C PRO A 730 -22.40 -4.02 -19.12
N THR A 731 -21.43 -3.12 -18.98
CA THR A 731 -20.09 -3.44 -18.48
C THR A 731 -19.72 -2.52 -17.35
N LEU A 732 -19.32 -3.08 -16.21
CA LEU A 732 -18.75 -2.37 -15.07
C LEU A 732 -17.21 -2.41 -15.15
N LEU A 733 -16.58 -1.26 -15.35
CA LEU A 733 -15.13 -1.09 -15.32
C LEU A 733 -14.66 -0.58 -13.96
N LEU A 734 -13.76 -1.33 -13.33
CA LEU A 734 -13.19 -1.05 -12.01
C LEU A 734 -11.75 -0.53 -12.13
N LEU A 735 -11.52 0.70 -11.68
CA LEU A 735 -10.23 1.38 -11.72
C LEU A 735 -9.66 1.54 -10.31
N ASP A 736 -8.59 0.81 -9.99
CA ASP A 736 -7.80 1.02 -8.76
C ASP A 736 -6.91 2.27 -8.94
N ASP A 737 -7.37 3.42 -8.43
CA ASP A 737 -6.72 4.73 -8.60
C ASP A 737 -5.25 4.70 -8.17
N GLN A 738 -4.98 4.07 -7.03
CA GLN A 738 -3.64 3.98 -6.48
C GLN A 738 -2.71 3.13 -7.34
N ASN A 739 -3.26 2.17 -8.09
CA ASN A 739 -2.50 1.37 -9.03
C ASN A 739 -2.28 2.07 -10.38
N LEU A 740 -3.23 2.89 -10.83
CA LEU A 740 -3.26 3.44 -12.19
C LEU A 740 -2.74 4.87 -12.30
N ARG A 741 -2.75 5.68 -11.23
CA ARG A 741 -2.45 7.12 -11.28
C ARG A 741 -1.10 7.52 -11.87
N GLN A 742 -0.11 6.63 -11.82
CA GLN A 742 1.19 6.89 -12.40
C GLN A 742 1.16 6.90 -13.93
N ASP A 743 0.42 5.98 -14.55
CA ASP A 743 0.43 5.77 -16.01
C ASP A 743 -0.82 6.34 -16.69
N PHE A 744 -1.91 6.49 -15.91
CA PHE A 744 -3.21 6.96 -16.38
C PHE A 744 -3.83 8.05 -15.50
N PRO A 745 -3.12 9.15 -15.19
CA PRO A 745 -3.68 10.23 -14.36
C PRO A 745 -4.95 10.86 -14.97
N SER A 746 -5.02 10.96 -16.31
CA SER A 746 -6.19 11.50 -17.01
C SER A 746 -7.44 10.62 -16.90
N LEU A 747 -7.30 9.29 -16.84
CA LEU A 747 -8.44 8.37 -16.63
C LEU A 747 -9.07 8.50 -15.24
N LEU A 748 -8.34 9.11 -14.28
CA LEU A 748 -8.72 9.20 -12.88
C LEU A 748 -9.17 10.61 -12.50
N THR A 749 -8.99 11.57 -13.41
CA THR A 749 -9.39 12.96 -13.23
C THR A 749 -10.86 13.11 -13.60
N LEU A 750 -11.66 13.60 -12.66
CA LEU A 750 -13.02 14.02 -12.92
C LEU A 750 -12.97 15.45 -13.44
N VAL A 751 -13.46 15.68 -14.65
CA VAL A 751 -13.52 17.03 -15.20
C VAL A 751 -14.63 17.82 -14.52
N SER A 752 -14.31 19.06 -14.18
CA SER A 752 -15.21 20.02 -13.55
C SER A 752 -15.94 20.86 -14.60
N GLY A 753 -17.19 21.27 -14.32
CA GLY A 753 -17.95 22.23 -15.15
C GLY A 753 -19.03 21.63 -16.04
N ASP A 754 -19.53 22.41 -17.01
CA ASP A 754 -20.57 21.99 -17.97
C ASP A 754 -20.11 20.83 -18.87
N GLU A 755 -18.80 20.63 -19.05
CA GLU A 755 -18.24 19.44 -19.73
C GLU A 755 -18.58 18.13 -19.00
N ALA A 756 -18.86 18.18 -17.69
CA ALA A 756 -19.30 17.03 -16.92
C ALA A 756 -20.79 16.68 -17.10
N LYS A 757 -21.58 17.57 -17.74
CA LYS A 757 -23.00 17.32 -18.04
C LYS A 757 -23.20 16.48 -19.29
N ASP A 758 -22.18 16.35 -20.12
CA ASP A 758 -22.22 15.43 -21.25
C ASP A 758 -21.47 14.14 -20.86
N PRO A 759 -22.19 13.10 -20.38
CA PRO A 759 -21.58 11.81 -20.03
C PRO A 759 -20.89 11.14 -21.24
N ASN A 760 -21.17 11.58 -22.46
CA ASN A 760 -20.47 11.11 -23.66
C ASN A 760 -19.10 11.82 -23.81
N ASN A 761 -18.96 13.09 -23.43
CA ASN A 761 -17.80 13.90 -23.81
C ASN A 761 -16.48 13.45 -23.15
N LEU A 762 -16.49 13.05 -21.88
CA LEU A 762 -15.23 12.81 -21.16
C LEU A 762 -14.46 11.56 -21.57
N TRP A 763 -15.19 10.52 -21.94
CA TRP A 763 -14.61 9.30 -22.50
C TRP A 763 -14.41 9.38 -24.00
N HIS A 764 -15.20 10.19 -24.72
CA HIS A 764 -14.92 10.49 -26.13
C HIS A 764 -13.69 11.39 -26.32
N GLN A 765 -13.40 12.29 -25.37
CA GLN A 765 -12.21 13.14 -25.38
C GLN A 765 -10.95 12.38 -24.91
N ASN A 766 -11.08 11.48 -23.93
CA ASN A 766 -10.01 10.57 -23.54
C ASN A 766 -9.86 9.46 -24.59
N LYS A 767 -9.10 9.74 -25.66
CA LYS A 767 -8.71 8.77 -26.71
C LYS A 767 -8.07 7.46 -26.20
N LEU A 768 -7.81 7.35 -24.91
CA LEU A 768 -7.06 6.27 -24.26
C LEU A 768 -7.78 4.93 -24.20
N LEU A 769 -9.10 4.88 -24.39
CA LEU A 769 -9.86 3.63 -24.29
C LEU A 769 -10.91 3.56 -25.41
N PRO A 770 -10.49 3.21 -26.64
CA PRO A 770 -11.40 3.11 -27.78
C PRO A 770 -12.46 2.04 -27.50
N CYS A 771 -13.72 2.47 -27.38
CA CYS A 771 -14.86 1.59 -27.18
C CYS A 771 -15.90 1.85 -28.26
N LYS A 772 -16.36 0.79 -28.94
CA LYS A 772 -17.43 0.89 -29.95
C LYS A 772 -18.79 1.25 -29.35
N ASN A 773 -19.06 0.83 -28.12
CA ASN A 773 -20.34 1.01 -27.42
C ASN A 773 -20.16 1.63 -26.02
N PRO A 774 -19.68 2.88 -25.93
CA PRO A 774 -19.39 3.53 -24.64
C PRO A 774 -20.63 3.69 -23.74
N GLN A 775 -21.84 3.77 -24.31
CA GLN A 775 -23.11 3.81 -23.57
C GLN A 775 -23.38 2.57 -22.71
N LEU A 776 -22.71 1.45 -23.00
CA LEU A 776 -22.81 0.23 -22.18
C LEU A 776 -21.87 0.25 -20.98
N LEU A 777 -20.89 1.16 -20.95
CA LEU A 777 -19.83 1.20 -19.95
C LEU A 777 -20.24 2.04 -18.74
N ARG A 778 -20.00 1.49 -17.54
CA ARG A 778 -20.07 2.19 -16.25
C ARG A 778 -18.71 2.12 -15.60
N VAL A 779 -18.17 3.25 -15.16
CA VAL A 779 -16.78 3.33 -14.68
C VAL A 779 -16.75 3.74 -13.21
N ALA A 780 -16.24 2.84 -12.37
CA ALA A 780 -16.02 3.07 -10.95
C ALA A 780 -14.53 3.26 -10.65
N ARG A 781 -14.18 4.42 -10.09
CA ARG A 781 -12.87 4.69 -9.50
C ARG A 781 -12.87 4.27 -8.04
N LEU A 782 -11.84 3.51 -7.66
CA LEU A 782 -11.70 2.93 -6.34
C LEU A 782 -10.50 3.55 -5.63
N ARG A 783 -10.72 4.13 -4.45
CA ARG A 783 -9.67 4.70 -3.58
C ARG A 783 -9.83 4.16 -2.17
N TYR A 784 -8.76 3.96 -1.42
CA TYR A 784 -8.87 3.39 -0.06
C TYR A 784 -8.05 4.14 0.98
N SER A 785 -8.62 4.35 2.17
CA SER A 785 -8.11 5.28 3.20
C SER A 785 -6.70 5.03 3.73
N SER A 786 -6.09 3.86 3.47
CA SER A 786 -4.74 3.57 3.98
C SER A 786 -3.61 4.30 3.26
N ASP A 787 -3.86 4.91 2.10
CA ASP A 787 -2.88 5.73 1.40
C ASP A 787 -2.87 7.20 1.85
N GLY A 788 -3.85 7.60 2.64
CA GLY A 788 -4.08 9.00 3.00
C GLY A 788 -4.44 9.86 1.79
N LEU A 789 -5.31 9.38 0.88
CA LEU A 789 -6.03 10.21 -0.10
C LEU A 789 -7.55 10.17 0.11
N VAL A 790 -8.03 9.18 0.85
CA VAL A 790 -9.42 9.06 1.28
C VAL A 790 -9.46 9.28 2.78
N ALA A 791 -10.42 10.10 3.23
CA ALA A 791 -10.67 10.32 4.63
C ALA A 791 -10.87 8.99 5.39
N HIS A 792 -10.34 8.91 6.60
CA HIS A 792 -10.74 7.86 7.51
C HIS A 792 -12.20 8.10 7.93
N VAL A 793 -12.92 7.01 8.22
CA VAL A 793 -14.30 7.07 8.72
C VAL A 793 -14.38 6.38 10.07
N CYS A 794 -15.03 7.03 11.03
CA CYS A 794 -15.17 6.56 12.39
C CYS A 794 -16.65 6.54 12.81
N PRO A 795 -17.07 5.57 13.63
CA PRO A 795 -18.41 5.57 14.17
C PRO A 795 -18.58 6.69 15.19
N ILE A 796 -19.73 7.37 15.17
CA ILE A 796 -20.03 8.50 16.07
C ILE A 796 -20.36 8.01 17.48
N SER A 797 -20.99 6.84 17.58
CA SER A 797 -21.39 6.25 18.86
C SER A 797 -21.02 4.76 18.90
N GLY A 798 -20.17 4.39 19.85
CA GLY A 798 -19.74 3.02 20.07
C GLY A 798 -18.75 2.52 19.01
N PHE A 799 -17.64 1.93 19.46
CA PHE A 799 -16.71 1.22 18.56
C PHE A 799 -17.19 -0.21 18.27
N ASN A 800 -18.49 -0.38 17.99
CA ASN A 800 -19.00 -1.67 17.55
C ASN A 800 -18.64 -1.92 16.08
N ARG A 801 -18.84 -3.15 15.62
CA ARG A 801 -18.60 -3.51 14.22
C ARG A 801 -19.58 -2.74 13.32
N TYR A 802 -19.06 -1.85 12.47
CA TYR A 802 -19.80 -1.19 11.41
C TYR A 802 -19.37 -1.76 10.05
N SER A 803 -20.32 -1.94 9.15
CA SER A 803 -20.11 -2.44 7.79
C SER A 803 -21.26 -2.01 6.89
N GLY A 804 -21.04 -2.01 5.58
CA GLY A 804 -22.05 -1.67 4.57
C GLY A 804 -21.58 -0.55 3.66
N ILE A 805 -22.54 0.08 3.01
CA ILE A 805 -22.32 1.23 2.12
C ILE A 805 -22.86 2.46 2.82
N TYR A 806 -22.08 3.52 2.79
CA TYR A 806 -22.42 4.82 3.35
C TYR A 806 -22.29 5.87 2.27
N HIS A 807 -23.15 6.88 2.27
CA HIS A 807 -23.04 8.03 1.38
C HIS A 807 -23.11 9.33 2.16
N ASN A 808 -22.53 10.37 1.60
CA ASN A 808 -22.87 11.73 1.97
C ASN A 808 -23.93 12.25 0.98
N PRO A 809 -25.13 12.67 1.41
CA PRO A 809 -26.12 13.24 0.51
C PRO A 809 -25.63 14.50 -0.23
N GLU A 810 -24.63 15.23 0.31
CA GLU A 810 -24.01 16.38 -0.35
C GLU A 810 -23.05 15.97 -1.48
N PHE A 811 -22.57 14.73 -1.48
CA PHE A 811 -21.66 14.18 -2.49
C PHE A 811 -22.32 13.04 -3.28
N CYS A 812 -23.23 13.38 -4.19
CA CYS A 812 -24.07 12.41 -4.91
C CYS A 812 -23.31 11.31 -5.68
N SER A 813 -22.01 11.46 -5.94
CA SER A 813 -21.21 10.50 -6.72
C SER A 813 -20.14 9.74 -5.95
N ALA A 814 -19.98 9.95 -4.63
CA ALA A 814 -19.01 9.24 -3.78
C ALA A 814 -19.70 8.39 -2.72
N PHE A 815 -19.28 7.13 -2.64
CA PHE A 815 -19.77 6.18 -1.67
C PHE A 815 -18.62 5.55 -0.89
N TYR A 816 -18.85 5.21 0.37
CA TYR A 816 -17.90 4.55 1.23
C TYR A 816 -18.36 3.13 1.53
N SER A 817 -17.59 2.15 1.06
CA SER A 817 -17.83 0.74 1.29
C SER A 817 -16.92 0.25 2.41
N ILE A 818 -17.51 -0.28 3.47
CA ILE A 818 -16.80 -0.72 4.68
C ILE A 818 -17.13 -2.18 4.91
N GLY A 819 -16.11 -3.03 4.91
CA GLY A 819 -16.29 -4.45 5.13
C GLY A 819 -16.35 -4.82 6.60
N ARG A 820 -16.95 -5.98 6.88
CA ARG A 820 -17.07 -6.53 8.23
C ARG A 820 -15.69 -6.91 8.76
N SER A 821 -15.40 -6.53 10.00
CA SER A 821 -14.22 -7.06 10.69
C SER A 821 -14.38 -8.57 10.92
N PRO A 822 -13.38 -9.40 10.61
CA PRO A 822 -13.47 -10.85 10.79
C PRO A 822 -13.66 -11.21 12.27
N GLN A 823 -14.37 -12.30 12.57
CA GLN A 823 -14.62 -12.71 13.96
C GLN A 823 -13.33 -12.94 14.77
N SER A 824 -12.27 -13.35 14.09
CA SER A 824 -10.93 -13.58 14.65
C SER A 824 -10.20 -12.29 15.03
N ALA A 825 -10.65 -11.11 14.56
CA ALA A 825 -10.12 -9.83 14.98
C ALA A 825 -10.54 -9.53 16.43
N LYS A 826 -9.73 -10.01 17.38
CA LYS A 826 -9.84 -9.62 18.79
C LYS A 826 -9.16 -8.28 18.97
N ARG A 827 -9.89 -7.28 19.47
CA ARG A 827 -9.26 -6.10 20.10
C ARG A 827 -8.46 -6.62 21.30
N PRO A 828 -7.16 -6.34 21.44
CA PRO A 828 -6.45 -6.71 22.65
C PRO A 828 -7.10 -5.96 23.82
N ALA A 829 -7.41 -6.68 24.90
CA ALA A 829 -7.99 -6.06 26.09
C ALA A 829 -7.01 -5.01 26.62
N ASN A 830 -7.50 -3.79 26.89
CA ASN A 830 -6.74 -2.67 27.44
C ASN A 830 -5.56 -2.15 26.61
N SER A 831 -5.41 -2.57 25.35
CA SER A 831 -4.37 -1.96 24.51
C SER A 831 -4.90 -0.70 23.87
N ARG A 832 -4.31 0.45 24.23
CA ARG A 832 -4.07 1.55 23.29
C ARG A 832 -2.81 1.23 22.45
N GLN A 833 -2.77 0.05 21.84
CA GLN A 833 -1.59 -0.38 21.08
C GLN A 833 -1.56 0.35 19.75
N ARG A 834 -0.59 1.23 19.62
CA ARG A 834 -0.19 1.92 18.39
C ARG A 834 -0.13 0.94 17.21
N ASP A 835 -0.99 1.17 16.21
CA ASP A 835 -1.18 0.34 15.02
C ASP A 835 0.13 -0.04 14.31
N ARG A 836 0.13 -1.14 13.52
CA ARG A 836 1.20 -1.47 12.57
C ARG A 836 0.93 -0.81 11.20
N VAL A 837 1.93 -0.16 10.55
CA VAL A 837 1.83 0.68 9.33
C VAL A 837 1.09 -0.03 8.18
N LEU A 838 1.18 -1.35 8.13
CA LEU A 838 0.67 -2.17 7.02
C LEU A 838 -0.55 -3.02 7.39
N LYS A 839 -1.03 -2.93 8.63
CA LYS A 839 -2.21 -3.66 9.10
C LYS A 839 -2.98 -2.70 10.01
N PRO A 840 -3.93 -1.90 9.49
CA PRO A 840 -4.80 -1.10 10.35
C PRO A 840 -5.37 -2.03 11.42
N GLY A 841 -5.19 -1.64 12.69
CA GLY A 841 -5.71 -2.39 13.80
C GLY A 841 -7.22 -2.38 13.69
N TRP A 842 -7.79 -3.57 13.64
CA TRP A 842 -9.21 -3.87 13.91
C TRP A 842 -10.28 -3.38 12.91
N ASN A 843 -10.13 -2.22 12.26
CA ASN A 843 -11.07 -1.68 11.27
C ASN A 843 -10.54 -1.84 9.84
N GLN A 844 -11.37 -2.35 8.94
CA GLN A 844 -11.01 -2.40 7.52
C GLN A 844 -10.89 -0.97 6.97
N SER A 845 -9.90 -0.72 6.10
CA SER A 845 -9.82 0.54 5.36
C SER A 845 -11.13 0.80 4.62
N ALA A 846 -11.63 2.03 4.68
CA ALA A 846 -12.77 2.43 3.87
C ALA A 846 -12.35 2.43 2.39
N LEU A 847 -13.19 1.84 1.55
CA LEU A 847 -13.07 1.94 0.09
C LEU A 847 -14.05 3.00 -0.39
N GLU A 848 -13.54 4.12 -0.83
CA GLU A 848 -14.31 5.11 -1.57
C GLU A 848 -14.51 4.64 -3.01
N ILE A 849 -15.76 4.73 -3.47
CA ILE A 849 -16.22 4.38 -4.81
C ILE A 849 -16.77 5.67 -5.42
N SER A 850 -16.06 6.21 -6.42
CA SER A 850 -16.47 7.37 -7.20
C SER A 850 -16.93 6.93 -8.58
N TRP A 851 -18.08 7.40 -9.04
CA TRP A 851 -18.56 7.10 -10.39
C TRP A 851 -18.04 8.13 -11.39
N LEU A 852 -17.31 7.65 -12.41
CA LEU A 852 -16.77 8.47 -13.50
C LEU A 852 -17.68 8.48 -14.73
N SER A 853 -18.44 7.41 -14.93
CA SER A 853 -19.40 7.28 -16.03
C SER A 853 -20.58 6.42 -15.55
N LEU A 854 -21.76 7.03 -15.53
CA LEU A 854 -23.06 6.43 -15.29
C LEU A 854 -24.03 7.00 -16.33
N GLN A 855 -25.00 6.19 -16.74
CA GLN A 855 -26.06 6.63 -17.64
C GLN A 855 -27.14 7.40 -16.86
N SER A 856 -27.97 8.19 -17.55
CA SER A 856 -28.98 9.04 -16.92
C SER A 856 -30.01 8.30 -16.08
N GLU A 857 -30.27 7.04 -16.42
CA GLU A 857 -31.20 6.12 -15.78
C GLU A 857 -30.56 5.28 -14.67
N ASP A 858 -29.23 5.32 -14.56
CA ASP A 858 -28.49 4.56 -13.57
C ASP A 858 -28.65 5.20 -12.17
N LYS A 859 -28.88 4.37 -11.16
CA LYS A 859 -28.89 4.80 -9.76
C LYS A 859 -27.53 4.50 -9.11
N PRO A 860 -26.75 5.52 -8.72
CA PRO A 860 -25.40 5.33 -8.20
C PRO A 860 -25.33 4.40 -6.97
N GLU A 861 -26.33 4.43 -6.10
CA GLU A 861 -26.44 3.58 -4.91
C GLU A 861 -26.51 2.10 -5.28
N GLU A 862 -27.34 1.77 -6.27
CA GLU A 862 -27.55 0.39 -6.73
C GLU A 862 -26.29 -0.14 -7.41
N TRP A 863 -25.62 0.66 -8.24
CA TRP A 863 -24.35 0.27 -8.85
C TRP A 863 -23.23 0.10 -7.80
N THR A 864 -23.23 0.93 -6.75
CA THR A 864 -22.30 0.80 -5.62
C THR A 864 -22.54 -0.50 -4.85
N LEU A 865 -23.80 -0.94 -4.72
CA LEU A 865 -24.13 -2.25 -4.16
C LEU A 865 -23.42 -3.38 -4.90
N VAL A 866 -23.34 -3.31 -6.23
CA VAL A 866 -22.60 -4.31 -7.03
C VAL A 866 -21.13 -4.36 -6.62
N VAL A 867 -20.45 -3.22 -6.59
CA VAL A 867 -19.03 -3.13 -6.21
C VAL A 867 -18.80 -3.66 -4.80
N HIS A 868 -19.66 -3.29 -3.84
CA HIS A 868 -19.57 -3.78 -2.47
C HIS A 868 -19.78 -5.30 -2.39
N ARG A 869 -20.74 -5.86 -3.12
CA ARG A 869 -20.98 -7.31 -3.15
C ARG A 869 -19.84 -8.10 -3.78
N LEU A 870 -19.15 -7.53 -4.77
CA LEU A 870 -17.92 -8.11 -5.31
C LEU A 870 -16.78 -8.17 -4.28
N ARG A 871 -16.89 -7.46 -3.14
CA ARG A 871 -15.96 -7.57 -2.01
C ARG A 871 -16.42 -8.56 -0.94
N GLU A 872 -17.71 -8.60 -0.64
CA GLU A 872 -18.28 -9.42 0.46
C GLU A 872 -18.60 -10.85 0.04
N ALA A 873 -19.10 -11.03 -1.18
CA ALA A 873 -19.81 -12.23 -1.59
C ALA A 873 -19.26 -12.78 -2.90
N SER A 874 -17.94 -12.68 -3.06
CA SER A 874 -17.25 -13.43 -4.10
C SER A 874 -17.47 -14.92 -3.85
N PRO A 875 -17.75 -15.73 -4.89
CA PRO A 875 -17.84 -17.18 -4.82
C PRO A 875 -16.65 -17.86 -4.11
N PHE A 876 -15.51 -17.18 -4.12
CA PHE A 876 -14.24 -17.68 -3.62
C PHE A 876 -13.76 -16.99 -2.33
N ILE A 877 -14.66 -16.37 -1.58
CA ILE A 877 -14.34 -15.73 -0.31
C ILE A 877 -15.37 -16.16 0.72
N ASP A 878 -14.90 -16.47 1.93
CA ASP A 878 -15.77 -16.73 3.09
C ASP A 878 -16.69 -15.52 3.30
N ALA A 879 -18.00 -15.75 3.48
CA ALA A 879 -18.98 -14.69 3.69
C ALA A 879 -18.67 -13.79 4.92
N GLU A 880 -17.79 -14.24 5.82
CA GLU A 880 -17.30 -13.44 6.94
C GLU A 880 -16.13 -12.49 6.58
N ILE A 881 -15.51 -12.66 5.41
CA ILE A 881 -14.35 -11.89 4.96
C ILE A 881 -14.77 -10.95 3.83
N VAL A 882 -14.42 -9.68 3.99
CA VAL A 882 -14.58 -8.68 2.94
C VAL A 882 -13.19 -8.28 2.46
N THR A 883 -12.93 -8.40 1.16
CA THR A 883 -11.66 -7.95 0.58
C THR A 883 -11.58 -6.43 0.52
N LEU A 884 -10.35 -5.90 0.51
CA LEU A 884 -10.14 -4.46 0.29
C LEU A 884 -10.62 -4.04 -1.09
N LEU A 885 -10.26 -4.82 -2.12
CA LEU A 885 -10.63 -4.60 -3.52
C LEU A 885 -11.76 -5.55 -3.94
N PRO A 886 -12.66 -5.14 -4.85
CA PRO A 886 -13.64 -6.04 -5.46
C PRO A 886 -12.94 -7.18 -6.21
N GLN A 887 -13.60 -8.32 -6.32
CA GLN A 887 -12.99 -9.58 -6.75
C GLN A 887 -12.11 -9.50 -8.01
N PRO A 888 -12.48 -8.89 -9.15
CA PRO A 888 -11.59 -8.83 -10.32
C PRO A 888 -10.29 -8.07 -10.04
N ALA A 889 -10.39 -6.95 -9.32
CA ALA A 889 -9.25 -6.16 -8.89
C ALA A 889 -8.40 -6.89 -7.83
N HIS A 890 -9.03 -7.69 -6.97
CA HIS A 890 -8.34 -8.55 -6.02
C HIS A 890 -7.60 -9.70 -6.73
N SER A 891 -8.26 -10.42 -7.63
CA SER A 891 -7.67 -11.52 -8.42
C SER A 891 -6.47 -11.02 -9.23
N SER A 892 -6.57 -9.86 -9.90
CA SER A 892 -5.44 -9.27 -10.61
C SER A 892 -4.26 -8.92 -9.68
N GLN A 893 -4.53 -8.51 -8.44
CA GLN A 893 -3.47 -8.35 -7.43
C GLN A 893 -2.79 -9.68 -7.09
N GLN A 894 -3.55 -10.77 -6.98
CA GLN A 894 -3.03 -12.09 -6.63
C GLN A 894 -2.13 -12.70 -7.73
N ILE A 895 -2.32 -12.33 -9.00
CA ILE A 895 -1.40 -12.74 -10.09
C ILE A 895 0.05 -12.32 -9.79
N SER A 896 0.26 -11.19 -9.09
CA SER A 896 1.61 -10.73 -8.75
C SER A 896 2.43 -11.68 -7.86
N GLU A 897 1.78 -12.64 -7.21
CA GLU A 897 2.46 -13.66 -6.41
C GLU A 897 3.11 -14.76 -7.27
N TYR A 898 2.75 -14.86 -8.55
CA TYR A 898 3.30 -15.83 -9.51
C TYR A 898 4.43 -15.26 -10.38
N VAL A 899 4.59 -13.93 -10.41
CA VAL A 899 5.63 -13.27 -11.19
C VAL A 899 7.01 -13.58 -10.62
N SER A 900 7.88 -14.18 -11.42
CA SER A 900 9.29 -14.36 -11.08
C SER A 900 10.05 -13.03 -11.17
N ARG A 901 11.02 -12.82 -10.29
CA ARG A 901 11.91 -11.64 -10.30
C ARG A 901 13.37 -11.99 -10.54
N LEU A 902 13.68 -13.28 -10.69
CA LEU A 902 15.05 -13.75 -10.72
C LEU A 902 15.68 -13.44 -12.09
N ASN A 903 16.88 -12.84 -12.09
CA ASN A 903 17.66 -12.74 -13.33
C ASN A 903 18.24 -14.10 -13.69
N VAL A 904 18.08 -14.47 -14.96
CA VAL A 904 18.67 -15.65 -15.59
C VAL A 904 19.74 -15.15 -16.56
N GLU A 905 20.71 -14.39 -16.07
CA GLU A 905 21.98 -14.34 -16.79
C GLU A 905 22.73 -15.58 -16.34
N GLU A 906 22.80 -16.55 -17.25
CA GLU A 906 23.61 -17.76 -17.12
C GLU A 906 25.08 -17.34 -17.21
N ASP A 907 25.62 -16.75 -16.14
CA ASP A 907 27.07 -16.66 -15.92
C ASP A 907 27.62 -18.08 -15.61
N PHE A 908 27.35 -19.05 -16.48
CA PHE A 908 27.86 -20.42 -16.35
C PHE A 908 29.30 -20.56 -16.86
N ASP A 909 29.87 -19.51 -17.47
CA ASP A 909 31.20 -19.58 -18.10
C ASP A 909 32.37 -19.17 -17.18
N ASP A 910 32.13 -18.63 -15.97
CA ASP A 910 33.21 -18.12 -15.10
C ASP A 910 33.44 -18.93 -13.80
N PHE A 911 32.79 -20.10 -13.63
CA PHE A 911 32.93 -20.91 -12.41
C PHE A 911 33.79 -22.18 -12.55
N GLU A 912 34.39 -22.44 -13.71
CA GLU A 912 35.19 -23.66 -13.93
C GLU A 912 36.66 -23.60 -13.44
N ASP A 913 37.24 -22.45 -13.05
CA ASP A 913 38.68 -22.39 -12.76
C ASP A 913 39.11 -22.20 -11.29
N ASP A 914 38.20 -21.96 -10.33
CA ASP A 914 38.57 -21.61 -8.93
C ASP A 914 38.23 -22.67 -7.85
N PHE A 915 37.79 -23.88 -8.22
CA PHE A 915 37.38 -24.93 -7.25
C PHE A 915 38.11 -26.27 -7.34
N LEU A 916 39.38 -26.27 -7.73
CA LEU A 916 40.29 -27.39 -7.44
C LEU A 916 41.16 -27.06 -6.21
N ASP A 917 40.54 -27.03 -5.03
CA ASP A 917 41.25 -27.24 -3.76
C ASP A 917 40.65 -28.47 -3.07
N GLU A 918 41.24 -29.62 -3.40
CA GLU A 918 40.86 -30.97 -2.99
C GLU A 918 41.21 -31.29 -1.52
N SER A 919 41.34 -30.28 -0.64
CA SER A 919 41.90 -30.44 0.71
C SER A 919 40.92 -30.27 1.89
N LEU A 920 39.60 -30.17 1.65
CA LEU A 920 38.59 -30.03 2.71
C LEU A 920 37.47 -31.07 2.61
N ILE A 921 37.84 -32.36 2.58
CA ILE A 921 36.95 -33.45 2.97
C ILE A 921 37.54 -34.09 4.23
N GLU A 922 37.15 -33.57 5.39
CA GLU A 922 36.94 -34.35 6.62
C GLU A 922 36.41 -33.41 7.71
N GLN A 923 35.43 -33.92 8.48
CA GLN A 923 34.74 -33.27 9.62
C GLN A 923 33.46 -32.47 9.29
N ALA A 924 32.42 -33.20 8.86
CA ALA A 924 31.05 -32.83 9.20
C ALA A 924 30.78 -33.24 10.66
N PRO A 925 30.24 -32.36 11.52
CA PRO A 925 29.80 -32.78 12.85
C PRO A 925 28.46 -33.51 12.77
N GLU A 926 28.45 -34.77 13.22
CA GLU A 926 27.25 -35.55 13.58
C GLU A 926 26.46 -34.83 14.68
N TYR A 927 25.60 -33.87 14.35
CA TYR A 927 24.60 -33.34 15.28
C TYR A 927 23.35 -32.83 14.54
N ILE A 928 22.69 -33.71 13.78
CA ILE A 928 21.27 -33.55 13.40
C ILE A 928 20.58 -34.92 13.47
N GLN A 929 20.55 -35.51 14.65
CA GLN A 929 19.49 -36.41 15.09
C GLN A 929 19.25 -36.10 16.57
N LEU A 930 17.99 -36.09 17.02
CA LEU A 930 17.50 -35.66 18.35
C LEU A 930 17.01 -34.20 18.42
N SER A 931 16.02 -33.86 17.59
CA SER A 931 14.91 -33.01 18.02
C SER A 931 13.65 -33.33 17.20
N LEU A 932 13.26 -34.60 17.23
CA LEU A 932 11.94 -35.10 16.82
C LEU A 932 11.68 -36.38 17.63
N PHE A 933 11.13 -36.18 18.81
CA PHE A 933 10.15 -37.06 19.45
C PHE A 933 9.06 -36.17 20.02
#